data_AF-C0CIY6-F1
#
_entry.id   AF-C0CIY6-F1
#
_cell.length_a   1.000
_cell.length_b   1.000
_cell.length_c   1.000
_cell.angle_alpha   90.00
_cell.angle_beta   90.00
_cell.angle_gamma   90.00
#
_symmetry.space_group_name_H-M   'P 1'
#
loop_
_entity.id
_entity.type
_entity.pdbx_description
1 polymer ?
#
loop_
_entity_poly.entity_id
_entity_poly.type
_entity_poly.pdbx_seq_one_letter_code
_entity_poly.pdbx_strand_id
1 'polypeptide(L)'
;EESQESFVLTEANQLAGLGSLVTAGTDFAGKTISLGADIRLVDKEWAGIGDANHGFAGTFDGASHKITGLAAKDGALFTNIVAGGVVKNLGVSGVGAIAATNAGSIENCYAVTTDTKAAVALDNQGSIRNCVSGSEIPVAADNAGVENSFYINGTYTEESFTDGTIAKLLNQNATATNGWYPWTAGEAGTTLQAAYTAAFTIETKDGGDAEDTVLKIFDSEGTEITEETTVNYKTGENTYRLIPGKYTYTATLSGYADREGSFTIKKADLTRTITMAKRYTLRLTVRDQVASTALANAKVTVKNSSGKSETVTSSSNGIFVYNLLDGDYTYEITCEGYQATSGNTTVSGGSKFLNVRMKKYPTLYFTIAPEDAKEKADIQVKNAGGEKIYPNSDGSYSFIEDGTYNWTVTSEGYWTESKTFEVKEEADKNVEFREALEMSPTYPVKFEFVSDKPQNQTIEVLTEDGETVEPSEDLTYLLKDGTYTYMAKAYGYEIIKKELVIDGKGQNIPIEFEKRGYDVNWYDPDAKVLEINDTADFMAFMAMTVGQGVDENDELIARDTFQNKDIQLNADLVLSELENEAFVPIGSQEAGGWGFEGDFYGNGYSITVNLETDKFANLALFDYVQGYNSATIEGLTVKGKITNTYKGAKTYTAGFTANNWSMSMVDCHNEADITSMNPNSASYTGGLVASTTNYNELENCTNSG
;
A
#
# COMPACT_ATOMS: atom_id res chain seq x y z
N GLU A 1 -35.81 76.33 -32.59
CA GLU A 1 -36.17 77.59 -31.90
C GLU A 1 -34.91 78.28 -31.38
N GLU A 2 -34.85 79.60 -31.32
CA GLU A 2 -33.66 80.32 -30.83
C GLU A 2 -33.33 80.03 -29.35
N SER A 3 -34.34 79.70 -28.54
CA SER A 3 -34.23 79.37 -27.10
C SER A 3 -33.72 77.96 -26.80
N GLN A 4 -33.56 77.11 -27.82
CA GLN A 4 -33.09 75.75 -27.63
C GLN A 4 -31.56 75.73 -27.48
N GLU A 5 -31.09 75.08 -26.41
CA GLU A 5 -29.68 74.99 -26.03
C GLU A 5 -29.01 73.68 -26.49
N SER A 6 -29.81 72.65 -26.80
CA SER A 6 -29.31 71.35 -27.27
C SER A 6 -30.10 70.83 -28.48
N PHE A 7 -29.41 70.34 -29.49
CA PHE A 7 -29.96 69.82 -30.75
C PHE A 7 -29.40 68.43 -31.00
N VAL A 8 -30.23 67.52 -31.51
CA VAL A 8 -29.80 66.16 -31.89
C VAL A 8 -29.97 65.99 -33.39
N LEU A 9 -28.89 65.62 -34.08
CA LEU A 9 -28.88 65.31 -35.51
C LEU A 9 -28.82 63.80 -35.70
N THR A 10 -29.70 63.26 -36.53
CA THR A 10 -29.78 61.84 -36.87
C THR A 10 -29.62 61.58 -38.37
N GLU A 11 -29.64 62.62 -39.21
CA GLU A 11 -29.64 62.51 -40.66
C GLU A 11 -28.65 63.49 -41.34
N ALA A 12 -28.16 63.12 -42.52
CA ALA A 12 -27.17 63.92 -43.28
C ALA A 12 -27.69 65.30 -43.72
N ASN A 13 -28.98 65.42 -44.03
CA ASN A 13 -29.63 66.70 -44.38
C ASN A 13 -29.62 67.70 -43.22
N GLN A 14 -29.77 67.24 -41.98
CA GLN A 14 -29.73 68.06 -40.77
C GLN A 14 -28.31 68.56 -40.51
N LEU A 15 -27.31 67.72 -40.73
CA LEU A 15 -25.89 68.11 -40.65
C LEU A 15 -25.51 69.13 -41.74
N ALA A 16 -26.00 68.97 -42.96
CA ALA A 16 -25.84 69.97 -44.03
C ALA A 16 -26.56 71.29 -43.71
N GLY A 17 -27.74 71.20 -43.07
CA GLY A 17 -28.48 72.35 -42.56
C GLY A 17 -27.70 73.12 -41.49
N LEU A 18 -27.04 72.42 -40.57
CA LEU A 18 -26.12 73.03 -39.60
C LEU A 18 -25.02 73.82 -40.33
N GLY A 19 -24.36 73.22 -41.32
CA GLY A 19 -23.32 73.89 -42.09
C GLY A 19 -23.83 75.17 -42.75
N SER A 20 -25.01 75.11 -43.37
CA SER A 20 -25.64 76.28 -44.01
C SER A 20 -25.95 77.41 -43.02
N LEU A 21 -26.37 77.08 -41.79
CA LEU A 21 -26.65 78.07 -40.75
C LEU A 21 -25.39 78.75 -40.23
N VAL A 22 -24.29 77.99 -40.07
CA VAL A 22 -23.00 78.55 -39.67
C VAL A 22 -22.46 79.47 -40.75
N THR A 23 -22.49 79.06 -42.02
CA THR A 23 -22.11 79.90 -43.17
C THR A 23 -22.98 81.17 -43.29
N ALA A 24 -24.24 81.11 -42.86
CA ALA A 24 -25.14 82.28 -42.82
C ALA A 24 -24.90 83.21 -41.60
N GLY A 25 -23.96 82.88 -40.71
CA GLY A 25 -23.54 83.71 -39.59
C GLY A 25 -24.06 83.29 -38.21
N THR A 26 -24.70 82.12 -38.07
CA THR A 26 -25.11 81.58 -36.77
C THR A 26 -24.01 80.68 -36.19
N ASP A 27 -23.24 81.17 -35.22
CA ASP A 27 -22.05 80.47 -34.70
C ASP A 27 -22.32 79.34 -33.68
N PHE A 28 -23.52 79.29 -33.11
CA PHE A 28 -23.95 78.35 -32.07
C PHE A 28 -23.21 78.48 -30.72
N ALA A 29 -22.64 79.63 -30.40
CA ALA A 29 -22.00 79.85 -29.10
C ALA A 29 -22.92 79.47 -27.92
N GLY A 30 -22.39 78.67 -26.99
CA GLY A 30 -23.14 78.18 -25.81
C GLY A 30 -24.17 77.08 -26.09
N LYS A 31 -24.33 76.64 -27.34
CA LYS A 31 -25.27 75.58 -27.73
C LYS A 31 -24.54 74.25 -27.94
N THR A 32 -25.23 73.14 -27.66
CA THR A 32 -24.73 71.78 -27.90
C THR A 32 -25.47 71.13 -29.07
N ILE A 33 -24.73 70.63 -30.05
CA ILE A 33 -25.23 69.81 -31.15
C ILE A 33 -24.68 68.40 -30.92
N SER A 34 -25.55 67.41 -30.79
CA SER A 34 -25.15 66.02 -30.60
C SER A 34 -25.60 65.15 -31.77
N LEU A 35 -24.85 64.08 -32.05
CA LEU A 35 -25.35 63.03 -32.94
C LEU A 35 -26.23 62.05 -32.17
N GLY A 36 -27.35 61.64 -32.75
CA GLY A 36 -28.20 60.57 -32.24
C GLY A 36 -28.13 59.27 -33.04
N ALA A 37 -27.36 59.28 -34.13
CA ALA A 37 -27.11 58.13 -35.00
C ALA A 37 -25.82 58.36 -35.80
N ASP A 38 -25.26 57.28 -36.34
CA ASP A 38 -24.19 57.36 -37.35
C ASP A 38 -24.75 58.02 -38.62
N ILE A 39 -24.03 59.01 -39.15
CA ILE A 39 -24.44 59.76 -40.34
C ILE A 39 -23.53 59.39 -41.50
N ARG A 40 -24.12 58.93 -42.60
CA ARG A 40 -23.40 58.74 -43.86
C ARG A 40 -23.64 59.92 -44.78
N LEU A 41 -22.58 60.61 -45.16
CA LEU A 41 -22.61 61.59 -46.22
C LEU A 41 -22.69 60.85 -47.57
N VAL A 42 -23.70 61.20 -48.37
CA VAL A 42 -23.89 60.64 -49.71
C VAL A 42 -22.85 61.23 -50.66
N ASP A 43 -22.38 60.48 -51.67
CA ASP A 43 -21.28 60.76 -52.63
C ASP A 43 -21.41 62.10 -53.42
N LYS A 44 -21.49 63.21 -52.69
CA LYS A 44 -21.61 64.59 -53.15
C LYS A 44 -20.57 65.40 -52.41
N GLU A 45 -20.09 66.43 -53.10
CA GLU A 45 -19.14 67.39 -52.55
C GLU A 45 -19.65 67.99 -51.23
N TRP A 46 -18.84 67.90 -50.17
CA TRP A 46 -19.15 68.47 -48.86
C TRP A 46 -18.68 69.93 -48.77
N ALA A 47 -19.60 70.84 -48.45
CA ALA A 47 -19.34 72.28 -48.40
C ALA A 47 -18.69 72.77 -47.09
N GLY A 48 -18.63 71.92 -46.06
CA GLY A 48 -18.09 72.28 -44.75
C GLY A 48 -19.12 72.91 -43.80
N ILE A 49 -18.85 72.80 -42.50
CA ILE A 49 -19.58 73.56 -41.46
C ILE A 49 -18.87 74.91 -41.28
N GLY A 50 -19.55 75.98 -41.71
CA GLY A 50 -19.01 77.34 -41.69
C GLY A 50 -18.15 77.69 -42.92
N ASP A 51 -17.56 78.88 -42.87
CA ASP A 51 -16.62 79.39 -43.88
C ASP A 51 -15.45 80.16 -43.22
N ALA A 52 -14.59 80.77 -44.01
CA ALA A 52 -13.42 81.51 -43.50
C ALA A 52 -13.77 82.69 -42.58
N ASN A 53 -14.96 83.28 -42.72
CA ASN A 53 -15.43 84.44 -41.95
C ASN A 53 -16.45 84.05 -40.87
N HIS A 54 -17.10 82.90 -40.99
CA HIS A 54 -18.13 82.42 -40.07
C HIS A 54 -17.78 81.03 -39.55
N GLY A 55 -17.27 80.96 -38.32
CA GLY A 55 -16.88 79.70 -37.68
C GLY A 55 -17.89 79.17 -36.67
N PHE A 56 -17.74 77.90 -36.34
CA PHE A 56 -18.54 77.21 -35.32
C PHE A 56 -17.94 77.46 -33.92
N ALA A 57 -18.76 77.99 -33.01
CA ALA A 57 -18.42 78.34 -31.62
C ALA A 57 -19.20 77.51 -30.59
N GLY A 58 -20.04 76.56 -31.04
CA GLY A 58 -20.80 75.66 -30.17
C GLY A 58 -20.03 74.42 -29.73
N THR A 59 -20.71 73.51 -29.01
CA THR A 59 -20.21 72.16 -28.73
C THR A 59 -20.83 71.18 -29.71
N PHE A 60 -20.02 70.50 -30.51
CA PHE A 60 -20.43 69.36 -31.34
C PHE A 60 -19.99 68.06 -30.66
N ASP A 61 -20.94 67.32 -30.10
CA ASP A 61 -20.72 66.06 -29.42
C ASP A 61 -21.13 64.90 -30.32
N GLY A 62 -20.15 64.15 -30.84
CA GLY A 62 -20.42 62.96 -31.63
C GLY A 62 -21.13 61.87 -30.83
N ALA A 63 -21.14 61.91 -29.49
CA ALA A 63 -21.75 60.89 -28.63
C ALA A 63 -21.32 59.46 -29.01
N SER A 64 -20.05 59.30 -29.43
CA SER A 64 -19.45 58.08 -29.96
C SER A 64 -20.03 57.58 -31.30
N HIS A 65 -20.82 58.39 -31.99
CA HIS A 65 -21.24 58.16 -33.37
C HIS A 65 -20.19 58.61 -34.39
N LYS A 66 -20.39 58.15 -35.62
CA LYS A 66 -19.47 58.38 -36.74
C LYS A 66 -20.15 59.08 -37.92
N ILE A 67 -19.36 59.93 -38.59
CA ILE A 67 -19.69 60.56 -39.87
C ILE A 67 -18.80 59.93 -40.94
N THR A 68 -19.40 59.17 -41.86
CA THR A 68 -18.67 58.45 -42.91
C THR A 68 -18.98 58.99 -44.30
N GLY A 69 -18.12 58.69 -45.28
CA GLY A 69 -18.30 59.13 -46.67
C GLY A 69 -18.02 60.62 -46.89
N LEU A 70 -17.21 61.27 -46.06
CA LEU A 70 -16.81 62.66 -46.25
C LEU A 70 -16.15 62.85 -47.62
N ALA A 71 -16.55 63.88 -48.36
CA ALA A 71 -15.96 64.26 -49.64
C ALA A 71 -15.71 65.77 -49.68
N ALA A 72 -14.82 66.26 -48.80
CA ALA A 72 -14.54 67.69 -48.66
C ALA A 72 -13.57 68.16 -49.76
N LYS A 73 -13.99 69.11 -50.59
CA LYS A 73 -13.20 69.61 -51.73
C LYS A 73 -11.97 70.42 -51.32
N ASP A 74 -12.08 71.19 -50.24
CA ASP A 74 -11.05 72.12 -49.77
C ASP A 74 -10.79 72.00 -48.25
N GLY A 75 -10.93 70.79 -47.69
CA GLY A 75 -10.10 70.44 -46.52
C GLY A 75 -10.76 69.67 -45.37
N ALA A 76 -12.05 69.88 -45.03
CA ALA A 76 -12.59 69.28 -43.80
C ALA A 76 -14.13 69.23 -43.63
N LEU A 77 -14.59 68.49 -42.62
CA LEU A 77 -15.97 68.47 -42.12
C LEU A 77 -16.39 69.85 -41.57
N PHE A 78 -15.55 70.46 -40.72
CA PHE A 78 -15.67 71.83 -40.26
C PHE A 78 -14.70 72.73 -41.02
N THR A 79 -15.19 73.77 -41.68
CA THR A 79 -14.32 74.74 -42.36
C THR A 79 -13.55 75.57 -41.34
N ASN A 80 -14.22 75.98 -40.25
CA ASN A 80 -13.62 76.84 -39.24
C ASN A 80 -14.25 76.59 -37.87
N ILE A 81 -13.45 76.16 -36.89
CA ILE A 81 -13.83 76.10 -35.48
C ILE A 81 -13.16 77.29 -34.78
N VAL A 82 -13.96 78.19 -34.21
CA VAL A 82 -13.46 79.41 -33.54
C VAL A 82 -13.30 79.19 -32.03
N ALA A 83 -12.66 80.14 -31.35
CA ALA A 83 -12.48 80.10 -29.90
C ALA A 83 -13.83 79.92 -29.17
N GLY A 84 -13.88 78.95 -28.25
CA GLY A 84 -15.12 78.53 -27.58
C GLY A 84 -15.83 77.35 -28.24
N GLY A 85 -15.52 77.07 -29.51
CA GLY A 85 -15.97 75.87 -30.20
C GLY A 85 -15.33 74.59 -29.65
N VAL A 86 -16.11 73.54 -29.51
CA VAL A 86 -15.67 72.22 -29.04
C VAL A 86 -16.19 71.14 -29.97
N VAL A 87 -15.33 70.24 -30.44
CA VAL A 87 -15.72 69.00 -31.13
C VAL A 87 -15.24 67.82 -30.31
N LYS A 88 -16.12 66.89 -29.93
CA LYS A 88 -15.71 65.75 -29.11
C LYS A 88 -16.44 64.46 -29.40
N ASN A 89 -15.84 63.33 -28.98
CA ASN A 89 -16.45 61.99 -29.06
C ASN A 89 -16.95 61.63 -30.46
N LEU A 90 -16.23 62.06 -31.51
CA LEU A 90 -16.65 61.97 -32.90
C LEU A 90 -15.68 61.13 -33.75
N GLY A 91 -16.25 60.29 -34.61
CA GLY A 91 -15.51 59.48 -35.58
C GLY A 91 -15.74 60.02 -36.99
N VAL A 92 -14.70 60.21 -37.80
CA VAL A 92 -14.84 60.71 -39.18
C VAL A 92 -14.08 59.84 -40.16
N SER A 93 -14.70 59.47 -41.28
CA SER A 93 -14.03 58.80 -42.41
C SER A 93 -14.36 59.41 -43.77
N GLY A 94 -13.38 59.39 -44.68
CA GLY A 94 -13.52 59.88 -46.07
C GLY A 94 -12.38 60.81 -46.51
N VAL A 95 -12.61 61.62 -47.54
CA VAL A 95 -11.64 62.58 -48.08
C VAL A 95 -11.72 63.91 -47.30
N GLY A 96 -10.62 64.33 -46.65
CA GLY A 96 -10.53 65.59 -45.89
C GLY A 96 -10.01 65.43 -44.45
N ALA A 97 -10.43 66.30 -43.53
CA ALA A 97 -10.11 66.27 -42.10
C ALA A 97 -11.34 66.56 -41.23
N ILE A 98 -11.22 66.48 -39.90
CA ILE A 98 -12.28 66.97 -39.00
C ILE A 98 -12.44 68.49 -39.11
N ALA A 99 -11.33 69.25 -39.07
CA ALA A 99 -11.33 70.71 -39.16
C ALA A 99 -10.28 71.23 -40.14
N ALA A 100 -10.63 72.25 -40.93
CA ALA A 100 -9.65 72.95 -41.76
C ALA A 100 -8.87 73.95 -40.90
N THR A 101 -9.56 74.80 -40.13
CA THR A 101 -8.94 75.63 -39.08
C THR A 101 -9.56 75.32 -37.71
N ASN A 102 -8.72 75.09 -36.70
CA ASN A 102 -9.14 74.89 -35.32
C ASN A 102 -8.51 75.94 -34.38
N ALA A 103 -9.31 76.87 -33.87
CA ALA A 103 -8.97 77.76 -32.75
C ALA A 103 -9.71 77.38 -31.44
N GLY A 104 -10.48 76.28 -31.45
CA GLY A 104 -11.25 75.75 -30.33
C GLY A 104 -10.59 74.53 -29.67
N SER A 105 -11.40 73.56 -29.22
CA SER A 105 -10.91 72.28 -28.71
C SER A 105 -11.47 71.10 -29.51
N ILE A 106 -10.61 70.15 -29.90
CA ILE A 106 -11.03 68.87 -30.48
C ILE A 106 -10.57 67.75 -29.53
N GLU A 107 -11.50 66.96 -29.01
CA GLU A 107 -11.22 66.03 -27.91
C GLU A 107 -11.82 64.64 -28.13
N ASN A 108 -11.05 63.59 -27.83
CA ASN A 108 -11.57 62.22 -27.83
C ASN A 108 -12.19 61.82 -29.19
N CYS A 109 -11.55 62.21 -30.29
CA CYS A 109 -12.02 61.97 -31.67
C CYS A 109 -11.11 61.00 -32.44
N TYR A 110 -11.65 60.34 -33.47
CA TYR A 110 -10.87 59.52 -34.38
C TYR A 110 -11.16 59.82 -35.84
N ALA A 111 -10.12 59.88 -36.67
CA ALA A 111 -10.22 60.23 -38.09
C ALA A 111 -9.47 59.23 -38.98
N VAL A 112 -10.18 58.63 -39.94
CA VAL A 112 -9.61 57.80 -41.03
C VAL A 112 -9.86 58.51 -42.34
N THR A 113 -8.94 59.37 -42.72
CA THR A 113 -9.12 60.19 -43.91
C THR A 113 -8.07 59.97 -44.98
N THR A 114 -8.33 60.48 -46.18
CA THR A 114 -7.41 60.44 -47.32
C THR A 114 -7.28 61.81 -47.98
N ASP A 115 -6.24 61.97 -48.81
CA ASP A 115 -5.94 63.18 -49.60
C ASP A 115 -5.86 64.48 -48.78
N THR A 116 -5.28 64.38 -47.58
CA THR A 116 -5.13 65.50 -46.65
C THR A 116 -3.73 65.53 -46.02
N LYS A 117 -3.30 66.71 -45.53
CA LYS A 117 -2.06 66.88 -44.78
C LYS A 117 -2.17 66.44 -43.32
N ALA A 118 -3.39 66.41 -42.78
CA ALA A 118 -3.67 66.01 -41.41
C ALA A 118 -5.12 65.51 -41.30
N ALA A 119 -5.37 64.56 -40.40
CA ALA A 119 -6.67 63.91 -40.31
C ALA A 119 -7.65 64.64 -39.38
N VAL A 120 -7.16 65.35 -38.36
CA VAL A 120 -7.99 66.08 -37.39
C VAL A 120 -8.01 67.57 -37.68
N ALA A 121 -6.86 68.23 -37.83
CA ALA A 121 -6.82 69.68 -38.11
C ALA A 121 -5.74 70.06 -39.15
N LEU A 122 -6.13 70.80 -40.20
CA LEU A 122 -5.18 71.28 -41.22
C LEU A 122 -4.40 72.52 -40.78
N ASP A 123 -4.99 73.36 -39.95
CA ASP A 123 -4.37 74.50 -39.27
C ASP A 123 -4.86 74.51 -37.82
N ASN A 124 -3.95 74.22 -36.87
CA ASN A 124 -4.28 74.14 -35.45
C ASN A 124 -3.71 75.32 -34.67
N GLN A 125 -4.60 76.15 -34.15
CA GLN A 125 -4.33 77.29 -33.27
C GLN A 125 -4.92 77.08 -31.85
N GLY A 126 -5.72 76.02 -31.67
CA GLY A 126 -6.38 75.61 -30.43
C GLY A 126 -5.80 74.32 -29.83
N SER A 127 -6.60 73.60 -29.03
CA SER A 127 -6.19 72.34 -28.40
C SER A 127 -6.73 71.11 -29.12
N ILE A 128 -5.92 70.06 -29.18
CA ILE A 128 -6.34 68.72 -29.64
C ILE A 128 -5.93 67.71 -28.57
N ARG A 129 -6.88 66.94 -28.03
CA ARG A 129 -6.61 66.01 -26.92
C ARG A 129 -7.22 64.63 -27.13
N ASN A 130 -6.45 63.58 -26.83
CA ASN A 130 -6.92 62.19 -26.94
C ASN A 130 -7.51 61.86 -28.31
N CYS A 131 -6.93 62.40 -29.38
CA CYS A 131 -7.37 62.15 -30.74
C CYS A 131 -6.47 61.14 -31.43
N VAL A 132 -7.05 60.30 -32.27
CA VAL A 132 -6.31 59.28 -33.02
C VAL A 132 -6.54 59.45 -34.52
N SER A 133 -5.51 59.22 -35.33
CA SER A 133 -5.61 59.23 -36.79
C SER A 133 -5.12 57.92 -37.43
N GLY A 134 -5.71 57.55 -38.58
CA GLY A 134 -5.33 56.39 -39.39
C GLY A 134 -4.53 56.73 -40.65
N SER A 135 -4.06 55.71 -41.36
CA SER A 135 -3.46 55.80 -42.72
C SER A 135 -2.16 56.62 -42.80
N GLU A 136 -1.34 56.62 -41.75
CA GLU A 136 -0.07 57.38 -41.65
C GLU A 136 -0.24 58.91 -41.81
N ILE A 137 -1.47 59.41 -41.66
CA ILE A 137 -1.76 60.84 -41.68
C ILE A 137 -1.63 61.38 -40.25
N PRO A 138 -0.87 62.46 -40.01
CA PRO A 138 -0.74 63.03 -38.67
C PRO A 138 -2.08 63.58 -38.17
N VAL A 139 -2.22 63.67 -36.85
CA VAL A 139 -3.42 64.23 -36.21
C VAL A 139 -3.61 65.68 -36.64
N ALA A 140 -2.57 66.51 -36.59
CA ALA A 140 -2.60 67.90 -37.01
C ALA A 140 -1.40 68.25 -37.90
N ALA A 141 -1.55 69.26 -38.76
CA ALA A 141 -0.44 69.73 -39.59
C ALA A 141 0.59 70.57 -38.80
N ASP A 142 0.14 71.22 -37.72
CA ASP A 142 0.95 71.82 -36.67
C ASP A 142 0.63 71.12 -35.33
N ASN A 143 1.67 70.74 -34.59
CA ASN A 143 1.55 70.01 -33.33
C ASN A 143 1.40 70.91 -32.09
N ALA A 144 1.41 72.24 -32.25
CA ALA A 144 1.15 73.17 -31.15
C ALA A 144 -0.22 72.88 -30.50
N GLY A 145 -0.26 72.66 -29.18
CA GLY A 145 -1.52 72.39 -28.45
C GLY A 145 -2.09 70.97 -28.58
N VAL A 146 -1.33 70.03 -29.17
CA VAL A 146 -1.71 68.61 -29.29
C VAL A 146 -1.21 67.82 -28.07
N GLU A 147 -2.12 67.16 -27.35
CA GLU A 147 -1.83 66.37 -26.14
C GLU A 147 -2.43 64.96 -26.25
N ASN A 148 -1.70 63.92 -25.80
CA ASN A 148 -2.18 62.52 -25.77
C ASN A 148 -2.84 62.04 -27.07
N SER A 149 -2.40 62.57 -28.21
CA SER A 149 -2.99 62.30 -29.52
C SER A 149 -1.91 61.74 -30.45
N PHE A 150 -2.25 60.70 -31.21
CA PHE A 150 -1.27 59.95 -31.98
C PHE A 150 -1.88 59.35 -33.24
N TYR A 151 -1.07 59.21 -34.29
CA TYR A 151 -1.43 58.38 -35.43
C TYR A 151 -0.97 56.94 -35.16
N ILE A 152 -1.63 55.96 -35.76
CA ILE A 152 -1.26 54.54 -35.58
C ILE A 152 -0.79 53.96 -36.92
N ASN A 153 0.37 53.29 -36.90
CA ASN A 153 0.89 52.56 -38.05
C ASN A 153 0.02 51.33 -38.32
N GLY A 154 -0.73 51.36 -39.42
CA GLY A 154 -1.60 50.26 -39.86
C GLY A 154 -2.69 50.72 -40.83
N THR A 155 -3.15 49.80 -41.69
CA THR A 155 -4.31 50.04 -42.58
C THR A 155 -5.59 49.84 -41.78
N TYR A 156 -6.07 50.89 -41.11
CA TYR A 156 -7.37 50.89 -40.44
C TYR A 156 -8.45 51.29 -41.43
N THR A 157 -9.55 50.53 -41.49
CA THR A 157 -10.68 50.76 -42.40
C THR A 157 -11.92 51.22 -41.62
N GLU A 158 -13.01 51.51 -42.31
CA GLU A 158 -14.30 51.77 -41.64
C GLU A 158 -14.75 50.61 -40.73
N GLU A 159 -14.28 49.39 -40.97
CA GLU A 159 -14.57 48.19 -40.15
C GLU A 159 -13.90 48.25 -38.77
N SER A 160 -12.77 48.95 -38.63
CA SER A 160 -12.06 49.14 -37.34
C SER A 160 -12.86 49.95 -36.31
N PHE A 161 -13.91 50.66 -36.77
CA PHE A 161 -14.87 51.33 -35.89
C PHE A 161 -15.93 50.36 -35.32
N THR A 162 -16.12 49.20 -35.94
CA THR A 162 -17.16 48.23 -35.56
C THR A 162 -16.63 47.09 -34.69
N ASP A 163 -15.35 46.73 -34.83
CA ASP A 163 -14.71 45.67 -34.04
C ASP A 163 -14.21 46.13 -32.65
N GLY A 164 -14.39 47.42 -32.33
CA GLY A 164 -14.00 48.01 -31.05
C GLY A 164 -12.51 48.35 -30.91
N THR A 165 -11.70 48.13 -31.95
CA THR A 165 -10.26 48.43 -31.95
C THR A 165 -10.01 49.90 -31.64
N ILE A 166 -10.75 50.80 -32.28
CA ILE A 166 -10.62 52.25 -32.09
C ILE A 166 -11.13 52.71 -30.73
N ALA A 167 -12.25 52.14 -30.26
CA ALA A 167 -12.77 52.43 -28.94
C ALA A 167 -11.77 52.07 -27.84
N LYS A 168 -11.08 50.92 -27.97
CA LYS A 168 -10.03 50.48 -27.03
C LYS A 168 -8.89 51.50 -26.92
N LEU A 169 -8.46 52.09 -28.03
CA LEU A 169 -7.36 53.05 -28.07
C LEU A 169 -7.74 54.38 -27.41
N LEU A 170 -8.91 54.93 -27.76
CA LEU A 170 -9.38 56.20 -27.21
C LEU A 170 -9.71 56.08 -25.71
N ASN A 171 -10.12 54.89 -25.26
CA ASN A 171 -10.42 54.63 -23.86
C ASN A 171 -9.19 54.46 -22.96
N GLN A 172 -7.98 54.24 -23.50
CA GLN A 172 -6.75 54.08 -22.69
C GLN A 172 -6.44 55.32 -21.85
N ASN A 173 -6.77 56.50 -22.36
CA ASN A 173 -6.52 57.76 -21.67
C ASN A 173 -7.80 58.37 -21.07
N ALA A 174 -8.96 57.73 -21.22
CA ALA A 174 -10.23 58.24 -20.70
C ALA A 174 -10.30 58.07 -19.17
N THR A 175 -10.54 59.17 -18.44
CA THR A 175 -10.68 59.14 -16.99
C THR A 175 -11.87 59.99 -16.56
N ALA A 176 -12.46 59.71 -15.39
CA ALA A 176 -13.55 60.53 -14.86
C ALA A 176 -13.12 61.99 -14.62
N THR A 177 -11.82 62.26 -14.46
CA THR A 177 -11.27 63.59 -14.17
C THR A 177 -11.05 64.44 -15.42
N ASN A 178 -10.76 63.82 -16.57
CA ASN A 178 -10.56 64.56 -17.83
C ASN A 178 -11.83 64.71 -18.67
N GLY A 179 -12.96 64.15 -18.22
CA GLY A 179 -14.27 64.34 -18.86
C GLY A 179 -14.43 63.66 -20.22
N TRP A 180 -13.47 62.82 -20.63
CA TRP A 180 -13.58 62.02 -21.84
C TRP A 180 -14.48 60.83 -21.58
N TYR A 181 -15.61 60.80 -22.30
CA TYR A 181 -16.57 59.70 -22.21
C TYR A 181 -15.98 58.49 -22.93
N PRO A 182 -15.96 57.30 -22.30
CA PRO A 182 -15.45 56.11 -22.95
C PRO A 182 -16.26 55.81 -24.21
N TRP A 183 -15.56 55.63 -25.33
CA TRP A 183 -16.12 55.12 -26.56
C TRP A 183 -16.71 53.73 -26.32
N THR A 184 -18.03 53.60 -26.47
CA THR A 184 -18.72 52.32 -26.38
C THR A 184 -18.69 51.65 -27.74
N ALA A 185 -17.86 50.61 -27.90
CA ALA A 185 -17.98 49.70 -29.03
C ALA A 185 -19.29 48.92 -28.87
N GLY A 186 -20.36 49.38 -29.53
CA GLY A 186 -21.50 48.54 -29.96
C GLY A 186 -22.28 47.71 -28.95
N GLU A 187 -22.00 47.70 -27.64
CA GLU A 187 -22.79 46.93 -26.66
C GLU A 187 -23.07 47.71 -25.37
N ALA A 188 -24.35 47.70 -24.97
CA ALA A 188 -24.85 48.30 -23.75
C ALA A 188 -24.51 47.43 -22.53
N GLY A 189 -24.03 48.05 -21.44
CA GLY A 189 -24.21 47.50 -20.08
C GLY A 189 -22.98 47.00 -19.30
N THR A 190 -21.85 47.72 -19.28
CA THR A 190 -20.79 47.47 -18.27
C THR A 190 -20.52 48.70 -17.39
N THR A 191 -20.66 48.54 -16.07
CA THR A 191 -20.28 49.55 -15.07
C THR A 191 -18.78 49.45 -14.75
N LEU A 192 -18.02 50.54 -14.90
CA LEU A 192 -16.57 50.59 -14.64
C LEU A 192 -16.22 51.23 -13.28
N GLN A 193 -15.19 50.69 -12.62
CA GLN A 193 -14.66 51.11 -11.30
C GLN A 193 -13.30 51.82 -11.45
N ALA A 194 -13.00 52.80 -10.59
CA ALA A 194 -11.70 53.50 -10.58
C ALA A 194 -10.54 52.55 -10.22
N ALA A 195 -9.34 52.75 -10.80
CA ALA A 195 -8.12 52.00 -10.48
C ALA A 195 -7.07 52.86 -9.74
N TYR A 196 -6.27 52.23 -8.89
CA TYR A 196 -5.32 52.83 -7.94
C TYR A 196 -3.93 52.22 -8.09
N THR A 197 -2.91 52.96 -7.70
CA THR A 197 -1.51 52.53 -7.80
C THR A 197 -1.13 51.66 -6.62
N ALA A 198 -0.51 50.50 -6.88
CA ALA A 198 0.12 49.65 -5.87
C ALA A 198 1.61 49.53 -6.18
N ALA A 199 2.46 50.08 -5.31
CA ALA A 199 3.91 50.06 -5.44
C ALA A 199 4.55 49.22 -4.33
N PHE A 200 5.50 48.36 -4.70
CA PHE A 200 6.18 47.48 -3.77
C PHE A 200 7.68 47.79 -3.68
N THR A 201 8.18 47.91 -2.45
CA THR A 201 9.62 47.98 -2.17
C THR A 201 10.06 46.61 -1.66
N ILE A 202 11.15 46.07 -2.20
CA ILE A 202 11.67 44.77 -1.78
C ILE A 202 13.00 45.01 -1.08
N GLU A 203 13.13 44.45 0.11
CA GLU A 203 14.33 44.57 0.94
C GLU A 203 14.71 43.19 1.47
N THR A 204 15.98 43.01 1.82
CA THR A 204 16.46 41.80 2.50
C THR A 204 16.68 42.09 3.98
N LYS A 205 16.39 41.10 4.84
CA LYS A 205 16.56 41.25 6.29
C LYS A 205 18.03 41.45 6.69
N ASP A 206 18.97 40.87 5.94
CA ASP A 206 20.42 40.96 6.19
C ASP A 206 21.07 42.18 5.51
N GLY A 207 20.31 43.03 4.82
CA GLY A 207 20.83 44.20 4.10
C GLY A 207 21.61 43.85 2.83
N GLY A 208 21.50 42.61 2.33
CA GLY A 208 21.97 42.21 1.02
C GLY A 208 21.12 42.78 -0.13
N ASP A 209 21.60 42.59 -1.35
CA ASP A 209 20.93 43.06 -2.56
C ASP A 209 19.59 42.33 -2.81
N ALA A 210 18.60 43.08 -3.26
CA ALA A 210 17.25 42.62 -3.59
C ALA A 210 16.89 42.79 -5.08
N GLU A 211 17.79 43.33 -5.91
CA GLU A 211 17.52 43.67 -7.32
C GLU A 211 16.97 42.49 -8.15
N ASP A 212 17.48 41.27 -7.95
CA ASP A 212 17.04 40.08 -8.69
C ASP A 212 15.72 39.45 -8.18
N THR A 213 14.96 40.16 -7.34
CA THR A 213 13.71 39.60 -6.81
C THR A 213 12.62 39.59 -7.86
N VAL A 214 12.02 38.42 -8.07
CA VAL A 214 10.85 38.27 -8.93
C VAL A 214 9.58 38.43 -8.09
N LEU A 215 8.87 39.55 -8.27
CA LEU A 215 7.55 39.78 -7.68
C LEU A 215 6.44 39.51 -8.71
N LYS A 216 5.45 38.71 -8.29
CA LYS A 216 4.23 38.44 -9.04
C LYS A 216 3.02 38.78 -8.19
N ILE A 217 2.01 39.43 -8.78
CA ILE A 217 0.73 39.77 -8.15
C ILE A 217 -0.36 38.98 -8.85
N PHE A 218 -1.32 38.45 -8.09
CA PHE A 218 -2.47 37.72 -8.61
C PHE A 218 -3.77 38.36 -8.13
N ASP A 219 -4.79 38.32 -8.99
CA ASP A 219 -6.14 38.74 -8.63
C ASP A 219 -6.87 37.70 -7.75
N SER A 220 -8.15 37.98 -7.43
CA SER A 220 -8.97 37.09 -6.60
C SER A 220 -9.29 35.74 -7.26
N GLU A 221 -9.13 35.63 -8.58
CA GLU A 221 -9.33 34.39 -9.33
C GLU A 221 -8.01 33.61 -9.49
N GLY A 222 -6.89 34.18 -9.02
CA GLY A 222 -5.56 33.58 -9.09
C GLY A 222 -4.85 33.84 -10.41
N THR A 223 -5.31 34.79 -11.23
CA THR A 223 -4.68 35.16 -12.50
C THR A 223 -3.53 36.12 -12.25
N GLU A 224 -2.35 35.84 -12.83
CA GLU A 224 -1.17 36.70 -12.73
C GLU A 224 -1.41 38.04 -13.46
N ILE A 225 -1.14 39.14 -12.78
CA ILE A 225 -1.28 40.49 -13.32
C ILE A 225 0.02 40.88 -14.01
N THR A 226 -0.06 41.11 -15.31
CA THR A 226 1.09 41.40 -16.18
C THR A 226 0.93 42.76 -16.86
N GLU A 227 1.84 43.11 -17.77
CA GLU A 227 1.70 44.33 -18.59
C GLU A 227 0.61 44.17 -19.67
N GLU A 228 0.19 42.94 -19.97
CA GLU A 228 -0.78 42.62 -21.03
C GLU A 228 -2.23 42.48 -20.53
N THR A 229 -2.42 42.35 -19.21
CA THR A 229 -3.75 42.21 -18.60
C THR A 229 -4.56 43.51 -18.75
N THR A 230 -5.88 43.42 -18.93
CA THR A 230 -6.70 44.55 -19.43
C THR A 230 -7.46 45.33 -18.36
N VAL A 231 -7.72 44.74 -17.19
CA VAL A 231 -8.49 45.36 -16.08
C VAL A 231 -7.57 45.81 -14.94
N ASN A 232 -6.67 44.94 -14.53
CA ASN A 232 -5.56 45.22 -13.63
C ASN A 232 -4.28 45.01 -14.43
N TYR A 233 -3.24 45.83 -14.27
CA TYR A 233 -2.03 45.68 -15.07
C TYR A 233 -0.78 46.21 -14.38
N LYS A 234 0.37 45.66 -14.74
CA LYS A 234 1.69 46.13 -14.31
C LYS A 234 2.08 47.36 -15.14
N THR A 235 2.58 48.41 -14.50
CA THR A 235 2.98 49.67 -15.17
C THR A 235 4.47 49.96 -15.11
N GLY A 236 5.21 49.20 -14.32
CA GLY A 236 6.64 49.36 -14.15
C GLY A 236 7.18 48.33 -13.17
N GLU A 237 8.46 48.46 -12.84
CA GLU A 237 9.10 47.58 -11.86
C GLU A 237 8.35 47.64 -10.51
N ASN A 238 7.90 46.49 -10.04
CA ASN A 238 7.15 46.32 -8.80
C ASN A 238 5.96 47.29 -8.60
N THR A 239 5.39 47.82 -9.69
CA THR A 239 4.33 48.83 -9.66
C THR A 239 3.15 48.42 -10.56
N TYR A 240 1.94 48.50 -10.02
CA TYR A 240 0.71 47.99 -10.62
C TYR A 240 -0.43 49.01 -10.54
N ARG A 241 -1.35 48.94 -11.51
CA ARG A 241 -2.64 49.65 -11.54
C ARG A 241 -3.76 48.65 -11.29
N LEU A 242 -4.46 48.80 -10.17
CA LEU A 242 -5.39 47.82 -9.64
C LEU A 242 -6.74 48.45 -9.24
N ILE A 243 -7.85 47.83 -9.58
CA ILE A 243 -9.18 48.24 -9.09
C ILE A 243 -9.39 47.86 -7.60
N PRO A 244 -10.40 48.39 -6.90
CA PRO A 244 -10.71 47.96 -5.55
C PRO A 244 -10.98 46.46 -5.48
N GLY A 245 -10.17 45.76 -4.70
CA GLY A 245 -10.17 44.31 -4.71
C GLY A 245 -9.14 43.73 -3.76
N LYS A 246 -9.21 42.40 -3.57
CA LYS A 246 -8.23 41.63 -2.80
C LYS A 246 -7.28 40.93 -3.78
N TYR A 247 -6.00 40.97 -3.45
CA TYR A 247 -4.92 40.47 -4.28
C TYR A 247 -3.97 39.63 -3.43
N THR A 248 -3.26 38.71 -4.08
CA THR A 248 -2.15 37.95 -3.48
C THR A 248 -0.85 38.25 -4.20
N TYR A 249 0.27 37.93 -3.58
CA TYR A 249 1.58 38.06 -4.20
C TYR A 249 2.51 36.91 -3.82
N THR A 250 3.47 36.65 -4.71
CA THR A 250 4.65 35.81 -4.46
C THR A 250 5.90 36.61 -4.80
N ALA A 251 6.88 36.63 -3.90
CA ALA A 251 8.20 37.21 -4.14
C ALA A 251 9.26 36.12 -3.94
N THR A 252 10.12 35.92 -4.94
CA THR A 252 11.16 34.88 -4.94
C THR A 252 12.52 35.51 -5.24
N LEU A 253 13.52 35.16 -4.43
CA LEU A 253 14.91 35.60 -4.60
C LEU A 253 15.85 34.44 -4.29
N SER A 254 16.80 34.16 -5.18
CA SER A 254 17.72 33.04 -5.03
C SER A 254 18.53 33.15 -3.73
N GLY A 255 18.55 32.07 -2.93
CA GLY A 255 19.21 32.05 -1.62
C GLY A 255 18.39 32.64 -0.47
N TYR A 256 17.17 33.11 -0.72
CA TYR A 256 16.25 33.61 0.29
C TYR A 256 14.99 32.75 0.38
N ALA A 257 14.19 32.98 1.42
CA ALA A 257 12.87 32.40 1.59
C ALA A 257 11.82 33.13 0.76
N ASP A 258 11.09 32.36 -0.03
CA ASP A 258 9.94 32.84 -0.78
C ASP A 258 8.94 33.50 0.17
N ARG A 259 8.37 34.60 -0.28
CA ARG A 259 7.40 35.38 0.47
C ARG A 259 6.07 35.38 -0.25
N GLU A 260 5.05 34.90 0.44
CA GLU A 260 3.68 34.99 0.00
C GLU A 260 2.90 35.94 0.90
N GLY A 261 1.91 36.62 0.34
CA GLY A 261 1.04 37.48 1.13
C GLY A 261 -0.20 37.91 0.36
N SER A 262 -1.05 38.67 1.05
CA SER A 262 -2.24 39.28 0.47
C SER A 262 -2.39 40.73 0.88
N PHE A 263 -3.08 41.52 0.05
CA PHE A 263 -3.41 42.92 0.30
C PHE A 263 -4.77 43.28 -0.30
N THR A 264 -5.23 44.50 -0.03
CA THR A 264 -6.50 45.00 -0.52
C THR A 264 -6.35 46.45 -0.96
N ILE A 265 -6.89 46.77 -2.13
CA ILE A 265 -7.01 48.13 -2.64
C ILE A 265 -8.36 48.69 -2.21
N LYS A 266 -8.36 49.74 -1.38
CA LYS A 266 -9.57 50.35 -0.79
C LYS A 266 -9.80 51.77 -1.30
N LYS A 267 -9.82 51.92 -2.62
CA LYS A 267 -9.98 53.21 -3.29
C LYS A 267 -8.90 54.26 -2.94
N ALA A 268 -7.67 53.81 -2.73
CA ALA A 268 -6.52 54.66 -2.50
C ALA A 268 -5.26 53.92 -2.98
N ASP A 269 -4.22 54.68 -3.31
CA ASP A 269 -2.92 54.13 -3.65
C ASP A 269 -2.29 53.42 -2.43
N LEU A 270 -1.49 52.39 -2.70
CA LEU A 270 -0.83 51.55 -1.71
C LEU A 270 0.66 51.50 -1.96
N THR A 271 1.46 51.70 -0.92
CA THR A 271 2.89 51.35 -0.91
C THR A 271 3.12 50.26 0.12
N ARG A 272 3.91 49.24 -0.23
CA ARG A 272 4.20 48.12 0.67
C ARG A 272 5.63 47.62 0.56
N THR A 273 6.28 47.41 1.71
CA THR A 273 7.58 46.75 1.78
C THR A 273 7.43 45.23 1.94
N ILE A 274 8.19 44.46 1.18
CA ILE A 274 8.34 43.00 1.30
C ILE A 274 9.77 42.71 1.75
N THR A 275 9.92 42.05 2.91
CA THR A 275 11.24 41.72 3.47
C THR A 275 11.59 40.25 3.28
N MET A 276 12.58 39.97 2.43
CA MET A 276 13.12 38.63 2.15
C MET A 276 14.03 38.16 3.29
N ALA A 277 13.91 36.88 3.69
CA ALA A 277 14.74 36.31 4.76
C ALA A 277 15.77 35.33 4.15
N LYS A 278 17.06 35.57 4.40
CA LYS A 278 18.13 34.76 3.84
C LYS A 278 18.12 33.35 4.39
N ARG A 279 18.52 32.40 3.56
CA ARG A 279 18.79 31.03 4.00
C ARG A 279 20.30 30.78 4.08
N TYR A 280 20.69 29.99 5.06
CA TYR A 280 22.08 29.62 5.34
C TYR A 280 22.25 28.11 5.31
N THR A 281 23.45 27.68 4.96
CA THR A 281 23.75 26.26 4.82
C THR A 281 24.05 25.63 6.18
N LEU A 282 23.32 24.58 6.56
CA LEU A 282 23.75 23.63 7.60
C LEU A 282 24.28 22.37 6.92
N ARG A 283 25.56 22.05 7.12
CA ARG A 283 26.18 20.81 6.64
C ARG A 283 26.52 19.90 7.81
N LEU A 284 25.90 18.73 7.87
CA LEU A 284 26.29 17.66 8.78
C LEU A 284 27.18 16.67 8.03
N THR A 285 28.31 16.32 8.63
CA THR A 285 29.21 15.26 8.18
C THR A 285 29.17 14.14 9.20
N VAL A 286 28.57 13.01 8.84
CA VAL A 286 28.37 11.85 9.70
C VAL A 286 29.48 10.83 9.45
N ARG A 287 30.18 10.45 10.53
CA ARG A 287 31.34 9.57 10.47
C ARG A 287 31.29 8.50 11.55
N ASP A 288 31.97 7.40 11.28
CA ASP A 288 32.33 6.41 12.29
C ASP A 288 33.18 7.08 13.38
N GLN A 289 32.91 6.78 14.65
CA GLN A 289 33.59 7.40 15.78
C GLN A 289 35.08 7.07 15.85
N VAL A 290 35.47 5.85 15.47
CA VAL A 290 36.83 5.32 15.61
C VAL A 290 37.55 5.34 14.27
N ALA A 291 37.03 4.65 13.25
CA ALA A 291 37.60 4.58 11.92
C ALA A 291 37.57 5.94 11.19
N SER A 292 36.74 6.90 11.64
CA SER A 292 36.58 8.24 11.05
C SER A 292 36.16 8.25 9.57
N THR A 293 35.73 7.10 9.05
CA THR A 293 35.17 6.92 7.71
C THR A 293 33.78 7.56 7.64
N ALA A 294 33.38 8.02 6.45
CA ALA A 294 32.08 8.65 6.29
C ALA A 294 30.96 7.59 6.19
N LEU A 295 29.86 7.81 6.88
CA LEU A 295 28.72 6.88 6.92
C LEU A 295 27.70 7.25 5.85
N ALA A 296 27.87 6.69 4.65
CA ALA A 296 27.07 7.03 3.47
C ALA A 296 25.59 6.64 3.59
N ASN A 297 25.27 5.62 4.39
CA ASN A 297 23.93 5.09 4.64
C ASN A 297 23.25 5.71 5.88
N ALA A 298 23.85 6.71 6.52
CA ALA A 298 23.21 7.43 7.62
C ALA A 298 21.93 8.14 7.14
N LYS A 299 20.93 8.22 8.00
CA LYS A 299 19.71 8.99 7.82
C LYS A 299 19.71 10.14 8.82
N VAL A 300 19.67 11.36 8.31
CA VAL A 300 19.69 12.58 9.12
C VAL A 300 18.34 13.27 9.01
N THR A 301 17.72 13.53 10.16
CA THR A 301 16.51 14.35 10.28
C THR A 301 16.87 15.61 11.03
N VAL A 302 16.62 16.78 10.44
CA VAL A 302 16.74 18.09 11.10
C VAL A 302 15.34 18.65 11.28
N LYS A 303 15.02 19.15 12.48
CA LYS A 303 13.73 19.76 12.82
C LYS A 303 13.95 21.16 13.37
N ASN A 304 13.10 22.10 12.99
CA ASN A 304 13.08 23.44 13.60
C ASN A 304 12.35 23.44 14.95
N SER A 305 12.32 24.59 15.63
CA SER A 305 11.69 24.76 16.95
C SER A 305 10.19 24.44 17.02
N SER A 306 9.48 24.42 15.88
CA SER A 306 8.07 23.98 15.81
C SER A 306 7.91 22.47 15.64
N GLY A 307 9.02 21.72 15.58
CA GLY A 307 9.04 20.27 15.33
C GLY A 307 8.90 19.88 13.86
N LYS A 308 8.80 20.85 12.94
CA LYS A 308 8.71 20.59 11.49
C LYS A 308 10.07 20.14 10.95
N SER A 309 10.08 19.01 10.23
CA SER A 309 11.26 18.49 9.55
C SER A 309 11.67 19.38 8.38
N GLU A 310 12.97 19.65 8.31
CA GLU A 310 13.61 20.38 7.23
C GLU A 310 14.11 19.39 6.16
N THR A 311 14.07 19.81 4.90
CA THR A 311 14.41 18.95 3.77
C THR A 311 15.90 19.04 3.44
N VAL A 312 16.52 17.88 3.19
CA VAL A 312 17.90 17.80 2.70
C VAL A 312 17.96 18.23 1.23
N THR A 313 18.95 19.03 0.86
CA THR A 313 19.17 19.52 -0.51
C THR A 313 20.20 18.67 -1.28
N SER A 314 21.14 18.03 -0.58
CA SER A 314 22.03 17.02 -1.14
C SER A 314 22.52 16.05 -0.06
N SER A 315 22.53 14.75 -0.39
CA SER A 315 23.07 13.68 0.47
C SER A 315 24.02 12.80 -0.32
N SER A 316 25.30 12.79 0.04
CA SER A 316 26.29 11.84 -0.52
C SER A 316 27.43 11.62 0.47
N ASN A 317 27.98 10.41 0.52
CA ASN A 317 29.18 10.06 1.29
C ASN A 317 29.20 10.63 2.73
N GLY A 318 28.10 10.46 3.47
CA GLY A 318 27.97 10.92 4.86
C GLY A 318 27.85 12.43 5.03
N ILE A 319 27.65 13.20 3.95
CA ILE A 319 27.45 14.65 3.97
C ILE A 319 25.98 14.94 3.68
N PHE A 320 25.34 15.70 4.57
CA PHE A 320 23.95 16.13 4.47
C PHE A 320 23.89 17.65 4.54
N VAL A 321 23.32 18.27 3.51
CA VAL A 321 23.26 19.73 3.38
C VAL A 321 21.81 20.19 3.44
N TYR A 322 21.53 21.15 4.31
CA TYR A 322 20.22 21.81 4.47
C TYR A 322 20.36 23.30 4.21
N ASN A 323 19.32 23.91 3.64
CA ASN A 323 19.25 25.35 3.42
C ASN A 323 18.17 25.97 4.34
N LEU A 324 18.61 26.52 5.46
CA LEU A 324 17.78 26.82 6.63
C LEU A 324 17.66 28.33 6.87
N LEU A 325 16.55 28.78 7.47
CA LEU A 325 16.45 30.13 8.00
C LEU A 325 17.29 30.27 9.28
N ASP A 326 17.47 31.49 9.75
CA ASP A 326 17.98 31.71 11.11
C ASP A 326 17.03 31.08 12.13
N GLY A 327 17.58 30.28 13.05
CA GLY A 327 16.80 29.60 14.07
C GLY A 327 17.54 28.48 14.79
N ASP A 328 16.86 27.93 15.77
CA ASP A 328 17.29 26.76 16.54
C ASP A 328 16.74 25.48 15.92
N TYR A 329 17.62 24.49 15.80
CA TYR A 329 17.36 23.22 15.16
C TYR A 329 17.83 22.06 16.04
N THR A 330 17.05 20.99 16.03
CA THR A 330 17.46 19.68 16.57
C THR A 330 17.74 18.74 15.41
N TYR A 331 18.72 17.85 15.58
CA TYR A 331 18.97 16.79 14.62
C TYR A 331 18.95 15.42 15.29
N GLU A 332 18.54 14.42 14.53
CA GLU A 332 18.56 13.02 14.88
C GLU A 332 19.17 12.23 13.72
N ILE A 333 20.11 11.36 14.04
CA ILE A 333 20.88 10.60 13.07
C ILE A 333 20.77 9.12 13.43
N THR A 334 20.30 8.34 12.48
CA THR A 334 20.27 6.88 12.57
C THR A 334 21.13 6.29 11.46
N CYS A 335 21.83 5.21 11.74
CA CYS A 335 22.62 4.49 10.76
C CYS A 335 22.65 3.04 11.18
N GLU A 336 22.37 2.12 10.26
CA GLU A 336 22.40 0.69 10.55
C GLU A 336 23.80 0.29 11.04
N GLY A 337 23.85 -0.43 12.16
CA GLY A 337 25.10 -0.84 12.81
C GLY A 337 25.65 0.16 13.82
N TYR A 338 24.99 1.31 14.00
CA TYR A 338 25.42 2.38 14.89
C TYR A 338 24.33 2.81 15.87
N GLN A 339 24.74 3.25 17.05
CA GLN A 339 23.88 3.87 18.04
C GLN A 339 23.33 5.19 17.53
N ALA A 340 22.02 5.40 17.68
CA ALA A 340 21.37 6.65 17.29
C ALA A 340 21.99 7.85 18.02
N THR A 341 22.21 8.95 17.30
CA THR A 341 22.83 10.16 17.84
C THR A 341 21.93 11.36 17.58
N SER A 342 21.69 12.17 18.61
CA SER A 342 20.91 13.39 18.50
C SER A 342 21.69 14.59 19.06
N GLY A 343 21.26 15.80 18.68
CA GLY A 343 21.84 17.03 19.18
C GLY A 343 21.05 18.27 18.76
N ASN A 344 21.56 19.42 19.16
CA ASN A 344 20.99 20.72 18.85
C ASN A 344 22.04 21.62 18.17
N THR A 345 21.57 22.58 17.37
CA THR A 345 22.40 23.58 16.73
C THR A 345 21.60 24.82 16.39
N THR A 346 22.28 25.96 16.31
CA THR A 346 21.69 27.25 15.91
C THR A 346 22.33 27.68 14.61
N VAL A 347 21.50 28.01 13.63
CA VAL A 347 21.90 28.69 12.38
C VAL A 347 21.60 30.17 12.58
N SER A 348 22.62 31.03 12.49
CA SER A 348 22.48 32.46 12.73
C SER A 348 23.48 33.25 11.89
N GLY A 349 23.00 33.93 10.86
CA GLY A 349 23.79 34.89 10.08
C GLY A 349 24.92 34.29 9.25
N GLY A 350 24.97 32.96 9.10
CA GLY A 350 26.03 32.28 8.36
C GLY A 350 25.89 30.75 8.29
N SER A 351 26.62 30.14 7.35
CA SER A 351 26.65 28.69 7.18
C SER A 351 27.32 27.98 8.36
N LYS A 352 26.74 26.87 8.81
CA LYS A 352 27.19 26.05 9.93
C LYS A 352 27.63 24.67 9.46
N PHE A 353 28.74 24.18 9.99
CA PHE A 353 29.30 22.87 9.65
C PHE A 353 29.47 22.04 10.93
N LEU A 354 28.82 20.88 10.98
CA LEU A 354 28.88 19.95 12.11
C LEU A 354 29.53 18.64 11.65
N ASN A 355 30.45 18.13 12.46
CA ASN A 355 30.96 16.76 12.33
C ASN A 355 30.33 15.93 13.45
N VAL A 356 29.50 14.96 13.09
CA VAL A 356 28.86 14.05 14.04
C VAL A 356 29.52 12.68 13.92
N ARG A 357 29.95 12.14 15.06
CA ARG A 357 30.58 10.83 15.18
C ARG A 357 29.59 9.85 15.79
N MET A 358 29.34 8.73 15.13
CA MET A 358 28.43 7.68 15.60
C MET A 358 29.20 6.50 16.16
N LYS A 359 28.75 5.98 17.32
CA LYS A 359 29.31 4.79 17.97
C LYS A 359 28.75 3.53 17.32
N LYS A 360 29.61 2.61 16.88
CA LYS A 360 29.20 1.33 16.29
C LYS A 360 28.75 0.34 17.37
N TYR A 361 27.76 -0.50 17.08
CA TYR A 361 27.40 -1.62 17.96
C TYR A 361 28.45 -2.74 17.87
N PRO A 362 28.80 -3.39 19.00
CA PRO A 362 29.64 -4.58 19.01
C PRO A 362 28.96 -5.78 18.33
N THR A 363 29.78 -6.73 17.86
CA THR A 363 29.33 -8.04 17.35
C THR A 363 29.91 -9.15 18.23
N LEU A 364 29.11 -10.17 18.55
CA LEU A 364 29.52 -11.33 19.33
C LEU A 364 29.84 -12.50 18.41
N TYR A 365 30.86 -13.26 18.77
CA TYR A 365 31.28 -14.48 18.11
C TYR A 365 31.39 -15.61 19.13
N PHE A 366 30.94 -16.80 18.77
CA PHE A 366 31.04 -17.99 19.61
C PHE A 366 31.86 -19.05 18.88
N THR A 367 32.79 -19.67 19.59
CA THR A 367 33.55 -20.83 19.13
C THR A 367 33.30 -21.98 20.09
N ILE A 368 32.71 -23.07 19.59
CA ILE A 368 32.45 -24.29 20.36
C ILE A 368 33.51 -25.34 20.00
N ALA A 369 33.93 -26.13 20.99
CA ALA A 369 34.80 -27.29 20.84
C ALA A 369 34.21 -28.46 21.66
N PRO A 370 34.50 -29.73 21.31
CA PRO A 370 35.21 -30.20 20.10
C PRO A 370 34.41 -29.95 18.80
N GLU A 371 35.01 -30.21 17.62
CA GLU A 371 34.44 -29.83 16.32
C GLU A 371 33.09 -30.52 16.02
N ASP A 372 32.90 -31.76 16.47
CA ASP A 372 31.64 -32.48 16.36
C ASP A 372 30.54 -31.87 17.25
N ALA A 373 30.90 -31.35 18.43
CA ALA A 373 29.98 -30.58 19.26
C ALA A 373 29.58 -29.27 18.57
N LYS A 374 30.51 -28.63 17.88
CA LYS A 374 30.30 -27.36 17.16
C LYS A 374 29.37 -27.52 15.96
N GLU A 375 29.51 -28.58 15.17
CA GLU A 375 28.63 -28.84 14.00
C GLU A 375 27.15 -28.97 14.39
N LYS A 376 26.88 -29.36 15.64
CA LYS A 376 25.53 -29.61 16.17
C LYS A 376 25.08 -28.60 17.22
N ALA A 377 25.88 -27.57 17.49
CA ALA A 377 25.61 -26.62 18.55
C ALA A 377 24.47 -25.66 18.17
N ASP A 378 23.42 -25.62 19.00
CA ASP A 378 22.47 -24.51 19.04
C ASP A 378 22.88 -23.53 20.14
N ILE A 379 23.08 -22.27 19.75
CA ILE A 379 23.47 -21.19 20.66
C ILE A 379 22.29 -20.25 20.76
N GLN A 380 21.83 -19.97 21.98
CA GLN A 380 20.76 -19.02 22.24
C GLN A 380 21.29 -17.89 23.12
N VAL A 381 21.17 -16.64 22.64
CA VAL A 381 21.52 -15.43 23.41
C VAL A 381 20.24 -14.71 23.82
N LYS A 382 20.15 -14.29 25.07
CA LYS A 382 19.02 -13.55 25.64
C LYS A 382 19.49 -12.31 26.39
N ASN A 383 18.75 -11.20 26.28
CA ASN A 383 18.98 -10.03 27.12
C ASN A 383 18.49 -10.25 28.57
N ALA A 384 18.74 -9.30 29.46
CA ALA A 384 18.28 -9.36 30.86
C ALA A 384 16.75 -9.48 31.02
N GLY A 385 15.98 -9.02 30.03
CA GLY A 385 14.52 -9.17 29.98
C GLY A 385 14.04 -10.55 29.52
N GLY A 386 14.96 -11.45 29.13
CA GLY A 386 14.65 -12.79 28.63
C GLY A 386 14.32 -12.85 27.14
N GLU A 387 14.41 -11.73 26.42
CA GLU A 387 14.15 -11.66 24.98
C GLU A 387 15.29 -12.33 24.20
N LYS A 388 14.93 -13.18 23.22
CA LYS A 388 15.89 -13.89 22.37
C LYS A 388 16.48 -12.95 21.31
N ILE A 389 17.80 -13.02 21.15
CA ILE A 389 18.54 -12.40 20.06
C ILE A 389 18.85 -13.49 19.05
N TYR A 390 18.67 -13.20 17.77
CA TYR A 390 18.88 -14.17 16.71
C TYR A 390 20.26 -13.97 16.05
N PRO A 391 20.97 -15.06 15.71
CA PRO A 391 22.24 -14.96 15.01
C PRO A 391 22.06 -14.53 13.56
N ASN A 392 23.11 -13.92 13.02
CA ASN A 392 23.30 -13.71 11.60
C ASN A 392 23.56 -15.05 10.89
N SER A 393 23.55 -15.05 9.55
CA SER A 393 23.81 -16.24 8.72
C SER A 393 25.20 -16.86 8.92
N ASP A 394 26.15 -16.10 9.47
CA ASP A 394 27.51 -16.56 9.79
C ASP A 394 27.67 -17.05 11.25
N GLY A 395 26.56 -17.09 12.02
CA GLY A 395 26.54 -17.49 13.44
C GLY A 395 26.94 -16.38 14.42
N SER A 396 27.28 -15.18 13.95
CA SER A 396 27.58 -14.02 14.81
C SER A 396 26.31 -13.31 15.28
N TYR A 397 26.41 -12.49 16.32
CA TYR A 397 25.30 -11.67 16.84
C TYR A 397 25.64 -10.19 16.77
N SER A 398 24.95 -9.42 15.94
CA SER A 398 25.19 -7.97 15.75
C SER A 398 24.15 -7.11 16.47
N PHE A 399 24.40 -5.79 16.50
CA PHE A 399 23.51 -4.78 17.10
C PHE A 399 23.31 -4.94 18.61
N ILE A 400 24.34 -5.42 19.32
CA ILE A 400 24.24 -5.67 20.76
C ILE A 400 24.38 -4.37 21.54
N GLU A 401 23.33 -4.00 22.27
CA GLU A 401 23.31 -2.82 23.12
C GLU A 401 24.09 -3.03 24.42
N ASP A 402 24.45 -1.94 25.10
CA ASP A 402 25.10 -2.02 26.41
C ASP A 402 24.13 -2.66 27.42
N GLY A 403 24.55 -3.73 28.10
CA GLY A 403 23.66 -4.50 28.97
C GLY A 403 24.19 -5.87 29.38
N THR A 404 23.39 -6.57 30.20
CA THR A 404 23.68 -7.94 30.65
C THR A 404 22.94 -8.94 29.78
N TYR A 405 23.64 -10.00 29.38
CA TYR A 405 23.13 -11.05 28.51
C TYR A 405 23.42 -12.42 29.08
N ASN A 406 22.52 -13.35 28.85
CA ASN A 406 22.71 -14.77 29.11
C ASN A 406 22.82 -15.49 27.78
N TRP A 407 23.72 -16.46 27.70
CA TRP A 407 23.75 -17.35 26.55
C TRP A 407 23.80 -18.81 27.02
N THR A 408 23.15 -19.66 26.25
CA THR A 408 23.06 -21.10 26.46
C THR A 408 23.53 -21.78 25.18
N VAL A 409 24.30 -22.85 25.32
CA VAL A 409 24.66 -23.72 24.21
C VAL A 409 24.24 -25.15 24.51
N THR A 410 23.55 -25.75 23.55
CA THR A 410 23.14 -27.16 23.56
C THR A 410 23.73 -27.85 22.35
N SER A 411 24.31 -29.03 22.53
CA SER A 411 24.81 -29.85 21.43
C SER A 411 24.51 -31.32 21.70
N GLU A 412 24.07 -32.05 20.68
CA GLU A 412 23.67 -33.44 20.79
C GLU A 412 24.85 -34.31 21.26
N GLY A 413 24.66 -35.03 22.37
CA GLY A 413 25.70 -35.89 22.96
C GLY A 413 26.61 -35.17 23.95
N TYR A 414 26.36 -33.88 24.23
CA TYR A 414 27.13 -33.04 25.14
C TYR A 414 26.26 -32.45 26.25
N TRP A 415 26.88 -32.09 27.38
CA TRP A 415 26.21 -31.34 28.44
C TRP A 415 25.85 -29.92 27.98
N THR A 416 24.73 -29.40 28.50
CA THR A 416 24.28 -28.03 28.23
C THR A 416 25.05 -27.05 29.11
N GLU A 417 25.59 -25.99 28.49
CA GLU A 417 26.29 -24.92 29.20
C GLU A 417 25.48 -23.62 29.16
N SER A 418 25.52 -22.84 30.24
CA SER A 418 24.85 -21.54 30.33
C SER A 418 25.67 -20.54 31.11
N LYS A 419 25.91 -19.36 30.54
CA LYS A 419 26.74 -18.31 31.14
C LYS A 419 26.15 -16.93 30.95
N THR A 420 26.49 -16.02 31.86
CA THR A 420 26.12 -14.60 31.80
C THR A 420 27.35 -13.77 31.43
N PHE A 421 27.17 -12.75 30.59
CA PHE A 421 28.19 -11.75 30.29
C PHE A 421 27.59 -10.35 30.25
N GLU A 422 28.46 -9.34 30.31
CA GLU A 422 28.07 -7.94 30.26
C GLU A 422 28.79 -7.24 29.11
N VAL A 423 28.01 -6.52 28.31
CA VAL A 423 28.51 -5.64 27.25
C VAL A 423 28.56 -4.24 27.83
N LYS A 424 29.78 -3.74 28.04
CA LYS A 424 30.06 -2.38 28.53
C LYS A 424 31.08 -1.68 27.63
N GLU A 425 30.67 -0.51 27.14
CA GLU A 425 31.47 0.72 26.98
C GLU A 425 32.89 0.67 26.38
N GLU A 426 33.21 -0.24 25.45
CA GLU A 426 34.33 -0.02 24.53
C GLU A 426 33.90 -0.15 23.07
N ALA A 427 33.96 0.97 22.35
CA ALA A 427 33.63 1.07 20.93
C ALA A 427 34.46 0.06 20.10
N ASP A 428 33.79 -0.55 19.10
CA ASP A 428 34.40 -1.34 18.01
C ASP A 428 35.12 -2.64 18.37
N LYS A 429 35.02 -3.15 19.59
CA LYS A 429 35.56 -4.48 19.91
C LYS A 429 34.48 -5.55 19.79
N ASN A 430 34.68 -6.44 18.83
CA ASN A 430 33.97 -7.71 18.77
C ASN A 430 34.25 -8.51 20.05
N VAL A 431 33.24 -9.18 20.58
CA VAL A 431 33.37 -10.02 21.77
C VAL A 431 33.42 -11.46 21.33
N GLU A 432 34.51 -12.17 21.65
CA GLU A 432 34.66 -13.59 21.32
C GLU A 432 34.48 -14.46 22.55
N PHE A 433 33.61 -15.46 22.45
CA PHE A 433 33.42 -16.52 23.44
C PHE A 433 33.98 -17.84 22.89
N ARG A 434 34.69 -18.59 23.76
CA ARG A 434 35.23 -19.91 23.44
C ARG A 434 34.77 -20.89 24.51
N GLU A 435 34.07 -21.94 24.11
CA GLU A 435 33.50 -22.93 25.01
C GLU A 435 33.88 -24.34 24.59
N ALA A 436 34.27 -25.17 25.56
CA ALA A 436 34.54 -26.58 25.35
C ALA A 436 33.45 -27.39 26.07
N LEU A 437 32.65 -28.13 25.32
CA LEU A 437 31.58 -28.96 25.85
C LEU A 437 32.09 -30.35 26.22
N GLU A 438 31.59 -30.87 27.34
CA GLU A 438 31.89 -32.22 27.82
C GLU A 438 30.84 -33.21 27.32
N MET A 439 31.29 -34.39 26.85
CA MET A 439 30.41 -35.43 26.32
C MET A 439 29.54 -36.02 27.43
N SER A 440 28.23 -36.14 27.17
CA SER A 440 27.28 -36.81 28.06
C SER A 440 27.40 -38.34 27.89
N PRO A 441 27.71 -39.11 28.94
CA PRO A 441 27.81 -40.57 28.83
C PRO A 441 26.45 -41.22 28.50
N THR A 442 26.50 -42.39 27.85
CA THR A 442 25.34 -43.27 27.62
C THR A 442 25.58 -44.64 28.24
N TYR A 443 24.50 -45.31 28.61
CA TYR A 443 24.49 -46.55 29.38
C TYR A 443 23.64 -47.61 28.65
N PRO A 444 24.18 -48.83 28.44
CA PRO A 444 23.48 -49.87 27.70
C PRO A 444 22.38 -50.52 28.54
N VAL A 445 21.18 -50.63 27.99
CA VAL A 445 20.04 -51.35 28.57
C VAL A 445 19.61 -52.47 27.64
N LYS A 446 19.51 -53.69 28.18
CA LYS A 446 19.04 -54.88 27.46
C LYS A 446 17.79 -55.44 28.12
N PHE A 447 16.86 -55.93 27.31
CA PHE A 447 15.65 -56.61 27.76
C PHE A 447 15.77 -58.11 27.46
N GLU A 448 15.57 -58.96 28.47
CA GLU A 448 15.75 -60.41 28.37
C GLU A 448 14.42 -61.12 28.66
N PHE A 449 13.86 -61.83 27.67
CA PHE A 449 12.60 -62.55 27.84
C PHE A 449 12.80 -63.93 28.46
N VAL A 450 12.07 -64.25 29.52
CA VAL A 450 12.19 -65.51 30.27
C VAL A 450 11.43 -66.65 29.53
N SER A 451 11.80 -67.91 29.79
CA SER A 451 11.79 -69.04 28.85
C SER A 451 10.46 -69.63 28.36
N ASP A 452 9.30 -69.06 28.65
CA ASP A 452 8.03 -69.46 28.01
C ASP A 452 7.67 -68.46 26.92
N LYS A 453 8.51 -68.38 25.88
CA LYS A 453 8.49 -67.30 24.87
C LYS A 453 7.13 -67.19 24.18
N PRO A 454 6.30 -66.16 24.49
CA PRO A 454 5.19 -65.84 23.61
C PRO A 454 5.71 -65.41 22.24
N GLN A 455 4.99 -65.69 21.15
CA GLN A 455 5.38 -65.16 19.85
C GLN A 455 5.14 -63.64 19.80
N ASN A 456 5.88 -62.93 18.94
CA ASN A 456 5.66 -61.52 18.60
C ASN A 456 5.84 -60.53 19.76
N GLN A 457 6.88 -60.73 20.56
CA GLN A 457 7.29 -59.83 21.64
C GLN A 457 7.86 -58.52 21.08
N THR A 458 7.49 -57.39 21.69
CA THR A 458 8.07 -56.08 21.39
C THR A 458 8.43 -55.36 22.67
N ILE A 459 9.52 -54.60 22.62
CA ILE A 459 9.87 -53.59 23.63
C ILE A 459 9.85 -52.24 22.96
N GLU A 460 9.19 -51.28 23.59
CA GLU A 460 9.29 -49.87 23.27
C GLU A 460 9.83 -49.13 24.50
N VAL A 461 10.78 -48.21 24.30
CA VAL A 461 11.30 -47.33 25.35
C VAL A 461 10.95 -45.91 24.98
N LEU A 462 10.36 -45.16 25.92
CA LEU A 462 9.90 -43.80 25.74
C LEU A 462 10.68 -42.85 26.65
N THR A 463 10.99 -41.66 26.15
CA THR A 463 11.47 -40.53 26.96
C THR A 463 10.37 -39.99 27.88
N GLU A 464 10.71 -39.10 28.82
CA GLU A 464 9.73 -38.42 29.68
C GLU A 464 8.68 -37.62 28.87
N ASP A 465 9.07 -37.08 27.72
CA ASP A 465 8.20 -36.36 26.79
C ASP A 465 7.36 -37.29 25.89
N GLY A 466 7.55 -38.62 26.01
CA GLY A 466 6.79 -39.63 25.27
C GLY A 466 7.34 -39.96 23.87
N GLU A 467 8.60 -39.61 23.57
CA GLU A 467 9.25 -39.95 22.31
C GLU A 467 9.87 -41.36 22.35
N THR A 468 9.70 -42.14 21.27
CA THR A 468 10.28 -43.48 21.14
C THR A 468 11.79 -43.43 20.97
N VAL A 469 12.50 -44.24 21.75
CA VAL A 469 13.94 -44.47 21.65
C VAL A 469 14.19 -45.72 20.84
N GLU A 470 15.02 -45.61 19.80
CA GLU A 470 15.40 -46.74 18.96
C GLU A 470 16.59 -47.51 19.56
N PRO A 471 16.54 -48.86 19.60
CA PRO A 471 17.68 -49.66 20.02
C PRO A 471 18.74 -49.78 18.91
N SER A 472 19.94 -50.24 19.29
CA SER A 472 20.97 -50.71 18.36
C SER A 472 20.55 -51.99 17.63
N GLU A 473 21.32 -52.40 16.62
CA GLU A 473 21.09 -53.64 15.84
C GLU A 473 21.02 -54.91 16.71
N ASP A 474 21.70 -54.93 17.87
CA ASP A 474 21.66 -56.06 18.82
C ASP A 474 20.58 -55.91 19.91
N LEU A 475 19.60 -55.02 19.70
CA LEU A 475 18.49 -54.69 20.61
C LEU A 475 18.94 -54.08 21.96
N THR A 476 20.08 -53.37 21.97
CA THR A 476 20.54 -52.59 23.13
C THR A 476 20.07 -51.15 23.05
N TYR A 477 19.48 -50.63 24.12
CA TYR A 477 19.16 -49.21 24.22
C TYR A 477 20.34 -48.47 24.85
N LEU A 478 20.88 -47.45 24.16
CA LEU A 478 21.94 -46.60 24.70
C LEU A 478 21.32 -45.32 25.29
N LEU A 479 21.06 -45.35 26.59
CA LEU A 479 20.30 -44.31 27.29
C LEU A 479 21.21 -43.38 28.08
N LYS A 480 20.86 -42.10 28.19
CA LYS A 480 21.53 -41.16 29.09
C LYS A 480 20.97 -41.32 30.51
N ASP A 481 21.60 -40.67 31.48
CA ASP A 481 20.97 -40.53 32.80
C ASP A 481 19.63 -39.82 32.68
N GLY A 482 18.61 -40.36 33.33
CA GLY A 482 17.25 -39.87 33.23
C GLY A 482 16.20 -40.93 33.49
N THR A 483 14.95 -40.51 33.41
CA THR A 483 13.78 -41.37 33.60
C THR A 483 13.12 -41.65 32.25
N TYR A 484 12.86 -42.93 32.01
CA TYR A 484 12.21 -43.45 30.81
C TYR A 484 11.02 -44.31 31.22
N THR A 485 10.15 -44.60 30.27
CA THR A 485 9.12 -45.63 30.43
C THR A 485 9.36 -46.72 29.40
N TYR A 486 9.40 -47.99 29.81
CA TYR A 486 9.38 -49.08 28.84
C TYR A 486 8.03 -49.78 28.84
N MET A 487 7.65 -50.24 27.64
CA MET A 487 6.47 -51.05 27.40
C MET A 487 6.89 -52.36 26.75
N ALA A 488 6.58 -53.48 27.41
CA ALA A 488 6.72 -54.80 26.81
C ALA A 488 5.34 -55.32 26.42
N LYS A 489 5.20 -55.76 25.17
CA LYS A 489 3.94 -56.27 24.62
C LYS A 489 4.14 -57.63 23.97
N ALA A 490 3.15 -58.50 24.11
CA ALA A 490 3.05 -59.77 23.39
C ALA A 490 1.56 -60.11 23.19
N TYR A 491 1.19 -60.72 22.06
CA TYR A 491 -0.21 -61.02 21.73
C TYR A 491 -0.84 -61.99 22.73
N GLY A 492 -1.97 -61.60 23.33
CA GLY A 492 -2.69 -62.42 24.31
C GLY A 492 -2.05 -62.48 25.69
N TYR A 493 -1.16 -61.52 26.00
CA TYR A 493 -0.55 -61.32 27.31
C TYR A 493 -0.84 -59.91 27.82
N GLU A 494 -0.72 -59.72 29.13
CA GLU A 494 -0.81 -58.40 29.74
C GLU A 494 0.33 -57.47 29.29
N ILE A 495 0.00 -56.20 29.05
CA ILE A 495 1.00 -55.19 28.67
C ILE A 495 1.77 -54.77 29.91
N ILE A 496 3.09 -54.89 29.87
CA ILE A 496 3.96 -54.43 30.96
C ILE A 496 4.35 -52.99 30.66
N LYS A 497 3.91 -52.04 31.49
CA LYS A 497 4.35 -50.64 31.43
C LYS A 497 5.02 -50.26 32.74
N LYS A 498 6.34 -49.98 32.70
CA LYS A 498 7.14 -49.71 33.91
C LYS A 498 8.13 -48.57 33.68
N GLU A 499 8.43 -47.84 34.76
CA GLU A 499 9.48 -46.83 34.80
C GLU A 499 10.86 -47.50 34.71
N LEU A 500 11.77 -46.86 33.97
CA LEU A 500 13.18 -47.21 33.83
C LEU A 500 14.02 -45.98 34.17
N VAL A 501 14.73 -46.04 35.30
CA VAL A 501 15.65 -44.97 35.72
C VAL A 501 17.07 -45.36 35.38
N ILE A 502 17.78 -44.51 34.65
CA ILE A 502 19.20 -44.65 34.31
C ILE A 502 19.98 -43.67 35.17
N ASP A 503 20.90 -44.22 35.97
CA ASP A 503 21.76 -43.48 36.90
C ASP A 503 23.15 -44.09 36.89
N GLY A 504 23.98 -43.64 35.94
CA GLY A 504 25.40 -43.91 35.91
C GLY A 504 25.81 -45.32 35.48
N LYS A 505 24.87 -46.21 35.09
CA LYS A 505 25.16 -47.62 34.78
C LYS A 505 24.17 -48.27 33.82
N GLY A 506 24.66 -49.25 33.05
CA GLY A 506 23.83 -50.12 32.21
C GLY A 506 23.01 -51.14 33.01
N GLN A 507 21.94 -51.66 32.41
CA GLN A 507 20.96 -52.55 33.07
C GLN A 507 20.53 -53.70 32.15
N ASN A 508 20.27 -54.88 32.73
CA ASN A 508 19.57 -55.98 32.05
C ASN A 508 18.23 -56.19 32.76
N ILE A 509 17.14 -56.07 32.00
CA ILE A 509 15.77 -56.10 32.52
C ILE A 509 15.10 -57.40 32.08
N PRO A 510 14.82 -58.33 33.01
CA PRO A 510 14.07 -59.54 32.67
C PRO A 510 12.60 -59.18 32.41
N ILE A 511 12.02 -59.79 31.37
CA ILE A 511 10.62 -59.62 30.96
C ILE A 511 9.90 -60.97 31.10
N GLU A 512 8.92 -60.98 31.98
CA GLU A 512 8.02 -62.11 32.25
C GLU A 512 6.60 -61.66 31.91
N PHE A 513 6.00 -62.28 30.89
CA PHE A 513 4.63 -61.99 30.49
C PHE A 513 3.64 -62.88 31.24
N GLU A 514 2.58 -62.27 31.76
CA GLU A 514 1.42 -62.98 32.31
C GLU A 514 0.34 -63.10 31.23
N LYS A 515 -0.27 -64.28 31.07
CA LYS A 515 -1.35 -64.48 30.10
C LYS A 515 -2.54 -63.60 30.47
N ARG A 516 -3.18 -63.03 29.45
CA ARG A 516 -4.43 -62.29 29.63
C ARG A 516 -5.58 -63.28 29.77
N GLY A 517 -6.22 -63.31 30.93
CA GLY A 517 -7.41 -64.13 31.19
C GLY A 517 -8.68 -63.42 30.74
N TYR A 518 -9.56 -64.11 30.01
CA TYR A 518 -10.90 -63.62 29.68
C TYR A 518 -11.95 -64.41 30.45
N ASP A 519 -12.80 -63.73 31.23
CA ASP A 519 -13.89 -64.36 31.96
C ASP A 519 -14.83 -65.09 30.99
N VAL A 520 -14.94 -66.41 31.15
CA VAL A 520 -15.82 -67.29 30.35
C VAL A 520 -16.86 -67.99 31.22
N ASN A 521 -17.32 -67.36 32.30
CA ASN A 521 -18.36 -67.92 33.17
C ASN A 521 -19.70 -68.24 32.45
N TRP A 522 -19.92 -67.65 31.27
CA TRP A 522 -21.07 -67.94 30.41
C TRP A 522 -20.90 -69.23 29.58
N TYR A 523 -19.68 -69.74 29.45
CA TYR A 523 -19.36 -70.89 28.60
C TYR A 523 -19.63 -72.23 29.31
N ASP A 524 -20.48 -73.04 28.70
CA ASP A 524 -20.72 -74.43 29.09
C ASP A 524 -20.12 -75.36 28.01
N PRO A 525 -19.13 -76.22 28.34
CA PRO A 525 -18.52 -77.11 27.36
C PRO A 525 -19.49 -78.13 26.76
N ASP A 526 -20.57 -78.49 27.47
CA ASP A 526 -21.58 -79.44 27.02
C ASP A 526 -22.72 -78.78 26.23
N ALA A 527 -22.79 -77.43 26.21
CA ALA A 527 -23.81 -76.70 25.47
C ALA A 527 -23.67 -76.88 23.96
N LYS A 528 -24.83 -77.02 23.30
CA LYS A 528 -24.95 -77.10 21.84
C LYS A 528 -25.20 -75.75 21.18
N VAL A 529 -25.74 -74.79 21.91
CA VAL A 529 -25.97 -73.43 21.45
C VAL A 529 -25.31 -72.50 22.44
N LEU A 530 -24.52 -71.55 21.93
CA LEU A 530 -23.82 -70.52 22.69
C LEU A 530 -24.29 -69.17 22.18
N GLU A 531 -24.70 -68.28 23.08
CA GLU A 531 -25.18 -66.94 22.75
C GLU A 531 -24.11 -65.90 23.08
N ILE A 532 -23.82 -65.02 22.12
CA ILE A 532 -22.92 -63.87 22.27
C ILE A 532 -23.78 -62.62 22.34
N ASN A 533 -23.85 -62.00 23.52
CA ASN A 533 -24.76 -60.88 23.76
C ASN A 533 -24.07 -59.52 23.73
N ASP A 534 -22.76 -59.48 23.96
CA ASP A 534 -21.98 -58.24 23.92
C ASP A 534 -20.51 -58.47 23.51
N THR A 535 -19.75 -57.37 23.48
CA THR A 535 -18.33 -57.38 23.11
C THR A 535 -17.49 -58.22 24.07
N ALA A 536 -17.82 -58.27 25.37
CA ALA A 536 -17.05 -59.03 26.34
C ALA A 536 -17.24 -60.54 26.13
N ASP A 537 -18.47 -60.99 25.91
CA ASP A 537 -18.79 -62.37 25.52
C ASP A 537 -18.03 -62.77 24.26
N PHE A 538 -17.99 -61.90 23.26
CA PHE A 538 -17.30 -62.17 22.00
C PHE A 538 -15.78 -62.26 22.17
N MET A 539 -15.18 -61.35 22.95
CA MET A 539 -13.74 -61.39 23.24
C MET A 539 -13.36 -62.65 24.01
N ALA A 540 -14.20 -63.06 24.97
CA ALA A 540 -14.05 -64.30 25.71
C ALA A 540 -14.18 -65.53 24.79
N PHE A 541 -15.12 -65.52 23.86
CA PHE A 541 -15.28 -66.54 22.82
C PHE A 541 -14.03 -66.66 21.93
N MET A 542 -13.50 -65.53 21.45
CA MET A 542 -12.26 -65.52 20.66
C MET A 542 -11.08 -66.11 21.46
N ALA A 543 -10.93 -65.69 22.72
CA ALA A 543 -9.89 -66.18 23.62
C ALA A 543 -9.97 -67.69 23.90
N MET A 544 -11.17 -68.27 23.93
CA MET A 544 -11.36 -69.71 24.09
C MET A 544 -10.74 -70.53 22.95
N THR A 545 -10.67 -69.99 21.72
CA THR A 545 -10.03 -70.70 20.60
C THR A 545 -8.52 -70.87 20.75
N VAL A 546 -7.88 -70.06 21.60
CA VAL A 546 -6.43 -70.11 21.86
C VAL A 546 -6.07 -70.57 23.27
N GLY A 547 -7.07 -70.86 24.12
CA GLY A 547 -6.88 -71.30 25.50
C GLY A 547 -6.51 -70.17 26.46
N GLN A 548 -7.20 -69.03 26.33
CA GLN A 548 -7.06 -67.83 27.18
C GLN A 548 -8.33 -67.51 27.99
N GLY A 549 -9.37 -68.34 27.93
CA GLY A 549 -10.51 -68.22 28.83
C GLY A 549 -10.12 -68.61 30.26
N VAL A 550 -10.68 -67.93 31.25
CA VAL A 550 -10.55 -68.25 32.68
C VAL A 550 -11.92 -68.48 33.31
N ASP A 551 -11.99 -69.42 34.25
CA ASP A 551 -13.20 -69.68 35.03
C ASP A 551 -13.39 -68.69 36.19
N GLU A 552 -14.42 -68.91 37.01
CA GLU A 552 -14.73 -68.09 38.20
C GLU A 552 -13.61 -68.00 39.25
N ASN A 553 -12.58 -68.84 39.14
CA ASN A 553 -11.42 -68.87 40.03
C ASN A 553 -10.14 -68.30 39.38
N ASP A 554 -10.27 -67.62 38.24
CA ASP A 554 -9.16 -67.15 37.39
C ASP A 554 -8.26 -68.30 36.88
N GLU A 555 -8.76 -69.56 36.88
CA GLU A 555 -8.02 -70.70 36.34
C GLU A 555 -8.24 -70.82 34.82
N LEU A 556 -7.14 -71.02 34.07
CA LEU A 556 -7.21 -71.17 32.62
C LEU A 556 -8.00 -72.40 32.21
N ILE A 557 -8.99 -72.18 31.36
CA ILE A 557 -9.77 -73.24 30.73
C ILE A 557 -9.05 -73.73 29.47
N ALA A 558 -9.15 -75.03 29.20
CA ALA A 558 -8.65 -75.62 27.97
C ALA A 558 -9.34 -74.99 26.74
N ARG A 559 -8.58 -74.86 25.65
CA ARG A 559 -9.11 -74.37 24.37
C ARG A 559 -10.28 -75.23 23.85
N ASP A 560 -11.23 -74.62 23.15
CA ASP A 560 -12.31 -75.30 22.43
C ASP A 560 -12.29 -74.89 20.94
N THR A 561 -12.47 -75.86 20.02
CA THR A 561 -12.63 -75.61 18.57
C THR A 561 -14.08 -75.31 18.19
N PHE A 562 -15.02 -75.49 19.14
CA PHE A 562 -16.46 -75.33 18.99
C PHE A 562 -17.11 -76.32 18.02
N GLN A 563 -16.48 -77.48 17.80
CA GLN A 563 -17.01 -78.51 16.92
C GLN A 563 -18.40 -78.98 17.39
N ASN A 564 -19.37 -79.02 16.47
CA ASN A 564 -20.77 -79.39 16.73
C ASN A 564 -21.49 -78.46 17.73
N LYS A 565 -21.17 -77.16 17.70
CA LYS A 565 -21.84 -76.10 18.46
C LYS A 565 -22.32 -74.99 17.52
N ASP A 566 -23.47 -74.42 17.85
CA ASP A 566 -24.07 -73.25 17.20
C ASP A 566 -23.72 -72.01 18.03
N ILE A 567 -23.07 -71.03 17.42
CA ILE A 567 -22.70 -69.75 18.04
C ILE A 567 -23.63 -68.69 17.48
N GLN A 568 -24.46 -68.08 18.33
CA GLN A 568 -25.48 -67.12 17.93
C GLN A 568 -25.12 -65.72 18.41
N LEU A 569 -25.02 -64.79 17.47
CA LEU A 569 -24.83 -63.38 17.79
C LEU A 569 -26.19 -62.72 18.05
N ASN A 570 -26.29 -61.97 19.15
CA ASN A 570 -27.54 -61.31 19.58
C ASN A 570 -27.47 -59.78 19.58
N ALA A 571 -26.33 -59.18 19.22
CA ALA A 571 -26.14 -57.75 19.17
C ALA A 571 -25.08 -57.33 18.14
N ASP A 572 -25.14 -56.08 17.69
CA ASP A 572 -24.03 -55.44 16.99
C ASP A 572 -22.84 -55.24 17.94
N LEU A 573 -21.65 -55.63 17.52
CA LEU A 573 -20.42 -55.54 18.32
C LEU A 573 -19.46 -54.51 17.75
N VAL A 574 -18.79 -53.79 18.65
CA VAL A 574 -17.75 -52.80 18.30
C VAL A 574 -16.45 -53.20 18.99
N LEU A 575 -15.48 -53.63 18.19
CA LEU A 575 -14.13 -54.02 18.60
C LEU A 575 -13.07 -52.98 18.22
N SER A 576 -13.44 -51.96 17.42
CA SER A 576 -12.51 -50.95 16.91
C SER A 576 -11.87 -50.03 17.96
N GLU A 577 -12.41 -50.03 19.18
CA GLU A 577 -11.86 -49.26 20.31
C GLU A 577 -10.80 -50.03 21.11
N LEU A 578 -10.58 -51.30 20.78
CA LEU A 578 -9.58 -52.14 21.44
C LEU A 578 -8.19 -51.85 20.86
N GLU A 579 -7.18 -51.92 21.71
CA GLU A 579 -5.79 -51.96 21.24
C GLU A 579 -5.57 -53.21 20.37
N ASN A 580 -4.86 -53.08 19.25
CA ASN A 580 -4.66 -54.17 18.28
C ASN A 580 -4.08 -55.43 18.94
N GLU A 581 -3.26 -55.26 19.98
CA GLU A 581 -2.61 -56.34 20.73
C GLU A 581 -3.58 -57.12 21.65
N ALA A 582 -4.77 -56.57 21.93
CA ALA A 582 -5.85 -57.25 22.63
C ALA A 582 -6.68 -58.16 21.72
N PHE A 583 -6.61 -57.96 20.39
CA PHE A 583 -7.35 -58.77 19.44
C PHE A 583 -6.68 -60.15 19.26
N VAL A 584 -7.48 -61.19 19.46
CA VAL A 584 -7.10 -62.58 19.22
C VAL A 584 -8.00 -63.09 18.09
N PRO A 585 -7.47 -63.38 16.89
CA PRO A 585 -8.29 -63.94 15.81
C PRO A 585 -8.95 -65.26 16.20
N ILE A 586 -10.15 -65.52 15.67
CA ILE A 586 -10.87 -66.79 15.92
C ILE A 586 -10.15 -67.93 15.20
N GLY A 587 -9.69 -68.91 15.98
CA GLY A 587 -8.81 -69.97 15.49
C GLY A 587 -7.42 -69.43 15.14
N SER A 588 -6.40 -70.29 15.13
CA SER A 588 -5.07 -69.81 14.72
C SER A 588 -4.19 -70.91 14.15
N GLN A 589 -3.63 -70.63 12.96
CA GLN A 589 -2.63 -71.49 12.35
C GLN A 589 -1.29 -71.40 13.12
N GLU A 590 -0.98 -70.23 13.68
CA GLU A 590 0.24 -69.95 14.42
C GLU A 590 0.20 -70.49 15.87
N ALA A 591 -0.99 -70.67 16.47
CA ALA A 591 -1.19 -71.26 17.81
C ALA A 591 -1.34 -72.80 17.81
N GLY A 592 -0.64 -73.47 16.90
CA GLY A 592 -0.59 -74.94 16.82
C GLY A 592 -1.56 -75.58 15.82
N GLY A 593 -2.16 -74.79 14.90
CA GLY A 593 -2.93 -75.32 13.78
C GLY A 593 -4.36 -75.75 14.10
N TRP A 594 -5.02 -75.11 15.07
CA TRP A 594 -6.37 -75.45 15.52
C TRP A 594 -7.36 -74.45 14.93
N GLY A 595 -8.15 -74.91 13.97
CA GLY A 595 -9.17 -74.09 13.32
C GLY A 595 -10.46 -74.04 14.13
N PHE A 596 -11.26 -73.01 13.87
CA PHE A 596 -12.65 -72.98 14.32
C PHE A 596 -13.50 -73.97 13.51
N GLU A 597 -14.35 -74.73 14.20
CA GLU A 597 -15.14 -75.85 13.65
C GLU A 597 -16.66 -75.75 13.94
N GLY A 598 -17.12 -74.67 14.56
CA GLY A 598 -18.53 -74.44 14.89
C GLY A 598 -19.34 -73.79 13.77
N ASP A 599 -20.66 -73.74 13.95
CA ASP A 599 -21.59 -72.99 13.10
C ASP A 599 -21.80 -71.59 13.71
N PHE A 600 -21.43 -70.53 13.00
CA PHE A 600 -21.54 -69.15 13.48
C PHE A 600 -22.69 -68.41 12.80
N TYR A 601 -23.73 -68.11 13.55
CA TYR A 601 -24.92 -67.39 13.12
C TYR A 601 -24.86 -65.92 13.57
N GLY A 602 -24.58 -65.03 12.61
CA GLY A 602 -24.60 -63.58 12.82
C GLY A 602 -25.99 -63.00 13.05
N ASN A 603 -27.07 -63.73 12.69
CA ASN A 603 -28.47 -63.33 12.86
C ASN A 603 -28.81 -61.91 12.29
N GLY A 604 -28.04 -61.44 11.30
CA GLY A 604 -28.17 -60.10 10.70
C GLY A 604 -27.42 -58.99 11.45
N TYR A 605 -26.75 -59.30 12.56
CA TYR A 605 -25.92 -58.35 13.30
C TYR A 605 -24.55 -58.15 12.64
N SER A 606 -23.85 -57.12 13.10
CA SER A 606 -22.56 -56.70 12.58
C SER A 606 -21.46 -56.67 13.63
N ILE A 607 -20.22 -56.90 13.20
CA ILE A 607 -19.01 -56.77 14.02
C ILE A 607 -18.13 -55.71 13.37
N THR A 608 -17.89 -54.61 14.09
CA THR A 608 -17.05 -53.49 13.63
C THR A 608 -15.65 -53.62 14.20
N VAL A 609 -14.64 -53.69 13.35
CA VAL A 609 -13.23 -53.90 13.74
C VAL A 609 -12.32 -52.78 13.23
N ASN A 610 -11.21 -52.54 13.93
CA ASN A 610 -10.12 -51.68 13.43
C ASN A 610 -8.81 -52.39 13.74
N LEU A 611 -8.44 -53.32 12.87
CA LEU A 611 -7.29 -54.20 13.06
C LEU A 611 -6.12 -53.70 12.23
N GLU A 612 -4.98 -53.45 12.86
CA GLU A 612 -3.74 -53.13 12.16
C GLU A 612 -2.56 -53.89 12.75
N THR A 613 -1.79 -54.59 11.90
CA THR A 613 -0.62 -55.35 12.36
C THR A 613 0.46 -55.42 11.29
N ASP A 614 1.71 -55.51 11.72
CA ASP A 614 2.88 -55.82 10.89
C ASP A 614 3.58 -57.10 11.37
N LYS A 615 2.95 -57.87 12.28
CA LYS A 615 3.62 -58.91 13.07
C LYS A 615 3.38 -60.33 12.59
N PHE A 616 2.24 -60.62 11.99
CA PHE A 616 1.89 -61.98 11.57
C PHE A 616 1.31 -62.04 10.15
N ALA A 617 1.40 -63.22 9.55
CA ALA A 617 1.09 -63.43 8.14
C ALA A 617 -0.42 -63.35 7.85
N ASN A 618 -1.26 -63.84 8.76
CA ASN A 618 -2.70 -63.97 8.52
C ASN A 618 -3.50 -62.97 9.35
N LEU A 619 -4.38 -62.18 8.75
CA LEU A 619 -5.24 -61.27 9.50
C LEU A 619 -6.67 -61.27 8.95
N ALA A 620 -7.61 -61.76 9.76
CA ALA A 620 -9.05 -61.70 9.53
C ALA A 620 -9.79 -61.88 10.86
N LEU A 621 -11.12 -61.72 10.87
CA LEU A 621 -11.94 -62.01 12.05
C LEU A 621 -11.77 -63.48 12.50
N PHE A 622 -11.75 -64.39 11.54
CA PHE A 622 -11.37 -65.79 11.69
C PHE A 622 -10.03 -66.03 10.98
N ASP A 623 -8.95 -66.23 11.71
CA ASP A 623 -7.65 -66.52 11.06
C ASP A 623 -7.73 -67.89 10.35
N TYR A 624 -8.14 -68.93 11.08
CA TYR A 624 -8.14 -70.28 10.56
C TYR A 624 -9.43 -71.04 10.88
N VAL A 625 -10.11 -71.54 9.85
CA VAL A 625 -11.34 -72.33 9.97
C VAL A 625 -11.16 -73.73 9.34
N GLN A 626 -11.68 -74.76 10.00
CA GLN A 626 -11.44 -76.17 9.64
C GLN A 626 -12.67 -77.06 9.89
N GLY A 627 -13.83 -76.71 9.33
CA GLY A 627 -15.02 -77.54 9.46
C GLY A 627 -14.87 -78.87 8.71
N TYR A 628 -14.86 -80.01 9.38
CA TYR A 628 -14.85 -81.30 8.69
C TYR A 628 -16.25 -81.65 8.12
N ASN A 629 -16.65 -80.95 7.06
CA ASN A 629 -17.88 -81.11 6.24
C ASN A 629 -19.22 -80.57 6.81
N SER A 630 -19.24 -79.71 7.82
CA SER A 630 -20.54 -79.20 8.35
C SER A 630 -20.54 -77.82 8.98
N ALA A 631 -19.46 -77.04 8.87
CA ALA A 631 -19.40 -75.74 9.53
C ALA A 631 -19.84 -74.61 8.59
N THR A 632 -20.58 -73.65 9.13
CA THR A 632 -21.18 -72.52 8.40
C THR A 632 -20.94 -71.20 9.10
N ILE A 633 -20.73 -70.11 8.34
CA ILE A 633 -20.86 -68.74 8.83
C ILE A 633 -22.06 -68.11 8.10
N GLU A 634 -23.09 -67.72 8.82
CA GLU A 634 -24.36 -67.29 8.23
C GLU A 634 -24.80 -65.91 8.75
N GLY A 635 -25.22 -65.03 7.85
CA GLY A 635 -25.95 -63.80 8.20
C GLY A 635 -25.15 -62.79 9.03
N LEU A 636 -23.83 -62.69 8.83
CA LEU A 636 -22.96 -61.77 9.56
C LEU A 636 -22.46 -60.62 8.66
N THR A 637 -22.40 -59.41 9.21
CA THR A 637 -21.77 -58.26 8.54
C THR A 637 -20.47 -57.85 9.25
N VAL A 638 -19.34 -57.75 8.55
CA VAL A 638 -18.07 -57.21 9.09
C VAL A 638 -17.86 -55.79 8.60
N LYS A 639 -17.61 -54.84 9.52
CA LYS A 639 -17.42 -53.40 9.24
C LYS A 639 -16.06 -52.90 9.74
N GLY A 640 -15.63 -51.74 9.26
CA GLY A 640 -14.47 -51.01 9.77
C GLY A 640 -13.22 -51.18 8.90
N LYS A 641 -12.06 -51.49 9.49
CA LYS A 641 -10.77 -51.53 8.79
C LYS A 641 -9.94 -52.73 9.24
N ILE A 642 -9.30 -53.40 8.28
CA ILE A 642 -8.33 -54.48 8.52
C ILE A 642 -7.08 -54.21 7.68
N THR A 643 -5.92 -54.03 8.31
CA THR A 643 -4.65 -53.68 7.66
C THR A 643 -3.52 -54.59 8.11
N ASN A 644 -2.93 -55.32 7.17
CA ASN A 644 -1.75 -56.14 7.40
C ASN A 644 -0.55 -55.58 6.64
N THR A 645 0.52 -55.23 7.34
CA THR A 645 1.78 -54.72 6.77
C THR A 645 2.98 -55.63 7.04
N TYR A 646 2.72 -56.89 7.39
CA TYR A 646 3.74 -57.89 7.69
C TYR A 646 4.70 -58.08 6.52
N LYS A 647 5.99 -58.02 6.83
CA LYS A 647 7.09 -58.05 5.84
C LYS A 647 7.81 -59.41 5.78
N GLY A 648 7.24 -60.45 6.38
CA GLY A 648 7.84 -61.79 6.37
C GLY A 648 7.37 -62.64 5.20
N ALA A 649 6.94 -63.86 5.50
CA ALA A 649 6.34 -64.80 4.55
C ALA A 649 5.02 -64.27 3.94
N LYS A 650 4.44 -65.05 3.02
CA LYS A 650 3.16 -64.74 2.34
C LYS A 650 2.08 -64.31 3.33
N THR A 651 1.34 -63.24 3.03
CA THR A 651 0.24 -62.78 3.89
C THR A 651 -1.12 -63.22 3.35
N TYR A 652 -2.07 -63.49 4.26
CA TYR A 652 -3.47 -63.80 3.93
C TYR A 652 -4.37 -62.88 4.76
N THR A 653 -5.03 -61.92 4.11
CA THR A 653 -5.79 -60.88 4.80
C THR A 653 -7.22 -60.80 4.26
N ALA A 654 -8.23 -60.88 5.13
CA ALA A 654 -9.63 -60.84 4.71
C ALA A 654 -10.57 -60.26 5.77
N GLY A 655 -11.80 -59.91 5.35
CA GLY A 655 -12.87 -59.50 6.27
C GLY A 655 -13.30 -60.62 7.21
N PHE A 656 -13.54 -61.82 6.67
CA PHE A 656 -14.05 -62.96 7.45
C PHE A 656 -12.96 -63.98 7.74
N THR A 657 -12.44 -64.68 6.71
CA THR A 657 -11.51 -65.80 6.93
C THR A 657 -10.19 -65.63 6.19
N ALA A 658 -9.05 -65.68 6.90
CA ALA A 658 -7.74 -65.67 6.26
C ALA A 658 -7.44 -67.00 5.57
N ASN A 659 -7.68 -68.12 6.27
CA ASN A 659 -7.54 -69.47 5.72
C ASN A 659 -8.78 -70.33 6.00
N ASN A 660 -9.50 -70.68 4.94
CA ASN A 660 -10.68 -71.54 4.99
C ASN A 660 -10.41 -72.93 4.40
N TRP A 661 -10.44 -73.97 5.26
CA TRP A 661 -10.17 -75.35 4.87
C TRP A 661 -11.43 -76.16 4.49
N SER A 662 -12.61 -75.82 5.01
CA SER A 662 -13.90 -76.41 4.65
C SER A 662 -14.99 -75.80 5.53
N MET A 663 -15.51 -74.65 5.12
CA MET A 663 -16.56 -73.89 5.81
C MET A 663 -17.38 -73.13 4.75
N SER A 664 -18.70 -73.24 4.82
CA SER A 664 -19.60 -72.49 3.94
C SER A 664 -19.91 -71.11 4.52
N MET A 665 -20.12 -70.12 3.65
CA MET A 665 -20.58 -68.79 4.02
C MET A 665 -21.91 -68.50 3.32
N VAL A 666 -22.91 -68.11 4.08
CA VAL A 666 -24.27 -67.83 3.58
C VAL A 666 -24.69 -66.44 4.06
N ASP A 667 -25.23 -65.61 3.16
CA ASP A 667 -25.77 -64.28 3.47
C ASP A 667 -24.81 -63.37 4.29
N CYS A 668 -23.49 -63.47 4.03
CA CYS A 668 -22.46 -62.68 4.73
C CYS A 668 -22.06 -61.42 3.94
N HIS A 669 -21.81 -60.32 4.65
CA HIS A 669 -21.49 -59.03 4.04
C HIS A 669 -20.18 -58.44 4.59
N ASN A 670 -19.19 -58.19 3.73
CA ASN A 670 -18.02 -57.38 4.11
C ASN A 670 -18.23 -55.93 3.71
N GLU A 671 -18.27 -55.05 4.70
CA GLU A 671 -18.25 -53.59 4.59
C GLU A 671 -16.93 -52.99 5.12
N ALA A 672 -15.97 -53.81 5.57
CA ALA A 672 -14.69 -53.34 6.07
C ALA A 672 -13.64 -53.13 4.96
N ASP A 673 -12.86 -52.06 5.08
CA ASP A 673 -11.73 -51.77 4.21
C ASP A 673 -10.58 -52.76 4.49
N ILE A 674 -10.23 -53.60 3.50
CA ILE A 674 -9.18 -54.62 3.65
C ILE A 674 -7.91 -54.19 2.91
N THR A 675 -6.82 -53.99 3.65
CA THR A 675 -5.51 -53.61 3.12
C THR A 675 -4.45 -54.65 3.48
N SER A 676 -3.64 -55.09 2.51
CA SER A 676 -2.45 -55.90 2.77
C SER A 676 -1.25 -55.35 2.01
N MET A 677 -0.12 -55.19 2.69
CA MET A 677 1.13 -54.69 2.12
C MET A 677 2.31 -55.54 2.61
N ASN A 678 2.75 -56.49 1.80
CA ASN A 678 3.99 -57.22 2.05
C ASN A 678 5.04 -56.89 0.98
N PRO A 679 6.09 -56.13 1.29
CA PRO A 679 7.14 -55.80 0.33
C PRO A 679 8.07 -56.98 0.00
N ASN A 680 8.08 -58.02 0.84
CA ASN A 680 9.04 -59.12 0.80
C ASN A 680 8.45 -60.45 0.28
N SER A 681 7.12 -60.55 0.15
CA SER A 681 6.43 -61.75 -0.35
C SER A 681 5.06 -61.42 -0.95
N ALA A 682 4.33 -62.46 -1.40
CA ALA A 682 2.98 -62.28 -1.94
C ALA A 682 1.97 -61.94 -0.84
N SER A 683 1.05 -61.03 -1.15
CA SER A 683 -0.14 -60.74 -0.33
C SER A 683 -1.39 -61.28 -1.01
N TYR A 684 -2.10 -62.18 -0.34
CA TYR A 684 -3.41 -62.68 -0.73
C TYR A 684 -4.46 -61.91 0.06
N THR A 685 -5.28 -61.12 -0.63
CA THR A 685 -6.25 -60.23 -0.01
C THR A 685 -7.62 -60.47 -0.61
N GLY A 686 -8.61 -60.76 0.23
CA GLY A 686 -9.98 -60.98 -0.21
C GLY A 686 -10.97 -60.26 0.69
N GLY A 687 -12.03 -59.68 0.11
CA GLY A 687 -13.05 -59.01 0.90
C GLY A 687 -13.72 -59.94 1.93
N LEU A 688 -14.06 -61.15 1.50
CA LEU A 688 -14.66 -62.18 2.36
C LEU A 688 -13.61 -63.21 2.83
N VAL A 689 -12.88 -63.82 1.89
CA VAL A 689 -11.93 -64.91 2.16
C VAL A 689 -10.63 -64.69 1.41
N ALA A 690 -9.48 -64.85 2.07
CA ALA A 690 -8.16 -64.71 1.43
C ALA A 690 -7.68 -66.02 0.78
N SER A 691 -7.98 -67.17 1.38
CA SER A 691 -7.59 -68.49 0.89
C SER A 691 -8.67 -69.53 1.21
N THR A 692 -9.06 -70.33 0.21
CA THR A 692 -10.02 -71.44 0.35
C THR A 692 -9.41 -72.73 -0.17
N THR A 693 -9.63 -73.84 0.53
CA THR A 693 -9.32 -75.21 0.07
C THR A 693 -10.49 -76.13 0.38
N ASN A 694 -10.77 -77.16 -0.46
CA ASN A 694 -11.78 -78.22 -0.27
C ASN A 694 -13.23 -77.79 0.11
N TYR A 695 -14.21 -78.06 -0.77
CA TYR A 695 -15.66 -78.02 -0.47
C TYR A 695 -16.13 -76.78 0.35
N ASN A 696 -15.99 -75.58 -0.23
CA ASN A 696 -16.54 -74.35 0.34
C ASN A 696 -17.63 -73.81 -0.58
N GLU A 697 -18.76 -73.41 -0.03
CA GLU A 697 -19.84 -72.73 -0.75
C GLU A 697 -19.97 -71.30 -0.22
N LEU A 698 -19.94 -70.31 -1.12
CA LEU A 698 -20.26 -68.92 -0.81
C LEU A 698 -21.60 -68.61 -1.48
N GLU A 699 -22.66 -68.50 -0.68
CA GLU A 699 -24.01 -68.23 -1.14
C GLU A 699 -24.45 -66.83 -0.67
N ASN A 700 -24.98 -66.02 -1.60
CA ASN A 700 -25.53 -64.68 -1.32
C ASN A 700 -24.62 -63.70 -0.54
N CYS A 701 -23.31 -63.90 -0.56
CA CYS A 701 -22.38 -63.03 0.14
C CYS A 701 -22.00 -61.79 -0.70
N THR A 702 -21.73 -60.65 -0.06
CA THR A 702 -21.31 -59.41 -0.76
C THR A 702 -20.05 -58.77 -0.16
N ASN A 703 -19.31 -58.05 -0.99
CA ASN A 703 -18.22 -57.18 -0.56
C ASN A 703 -18.44 -55.75 -1.07
N SER A 704 -18.52 -54.79 -0.17
CA SER A 704 -18.67 -53.35 -0.48
C SER A 704 -17.61 -52.46 0.17
N GLY A 705 -16.80 -53.00 1.08
CA GLY A 705 -15.56 -52.37 1.56
C GLY A 705 -14.36 -52.66 0.67
#